data_AF-A0A4Q8QMC8-F1
#
_entry.id   AF-A0A4Q8QMC8-F1
#
_cell.length_a   1.000
_cell.length_b   1.000
_cell.length_c   1.000
_cell.angle_alpha   90.00
_cell.angle_beta   90.00
_cell.angle_gamma   90.00
#
_symmetry.space_group_name_H-M   'P 1'
#
loop_
_entity.id
_entity.type
_entity.pdbx_description
1 polymer ?
#
loop_
_entity_poly.entity_id
_entity_poly.type
_entity_poly.pdbx_seq_one_letter_code
_entity_poly.pdbx_strand_id
1 'polypeptide(L)'
;QTGIPGQSIWIGDNAVLDVAGRSVTAVDRQGRPYGVVSDGGSIAIGVRFDSNGQVDNNGFVVVRPGAVLDASGASAVIAPYGAVGGAPTAVASNGGSIALASRHGIFLDGTVRAATGGAGASGGTLSLLLGEKPAGADWDPSDVQLVPRRLIITQDYVPSGMRADLKPGEADPTLGYGVARISAKQVEAGGFDSLSLWSSTAFVFDGPVSLNLGRSIVFDRGVLTSSDTASSVALTAPHVLLRGYAFTTGLPGSSFSISSPSSQATTAKLTVSADLIDIQNYVQFGASGKIESNSGAQVLYDMAGFRDIDLTSRGDIRFVRNTAQTSTFPSGTRTTLRTPGNLTLTAAQLYPTTGAQAEVYAAFDPSLPDARLSIKRIDDALPQTPFSAFGSLSLYATVIDQGGVIRAPLGDIVLGADSNSFGTISTTGAVNLLPGSITSVSAAGLLLPFGGTTDGVSYKYNGGEFSYGGINTPVGGSITFNAQSVVGHPGATLDLSGGGELAGSAFISGRGGSVDILTTALANANPANSFSASGNAVYAIMPGYASSYAPSDPSTRAAPATGQQITIPAGVPGLPAGTYTLLPSQYALLPGAFRVELSGISKAPLSGAIKTESGSYGSYVVDANTSIANTSIQPPLAVRAIIMPGTTVRKYAQYNEMSYSDFAIQKAATLSQTRPALPADAKTLNLLLAAGASEALTFAGTALFQPAEGGIGGTATVDVTSADGTRPPLEIFGAAPTPGFDGVSVRASELNALNAGRLWIGGSRWLIGVSSIVEFRGNTEIINVRADAYLRAPEIFLIAADYNPYDDVDGGRINIEAGARIETIGMGKPPFDSSDGLLYSSPGTMVAVSNGWLNFLPPGNGGTGGITIALVRAVRAPATHASSPMAQLRSLPRAKSNSARISGWGRNTCRSRCLRSISVRPPRWLMPTFPPAFCSIRVC
;
A
#
# COMPACT_ATOMS: atom_id res chain seq x y z
N GLN A 1 -41.00 36.53 -3.25
CA GLN A 1 -39.74 36.82 -3.98
C GLN A 1 -38.86 37.66 -3.08
N THR A 2 -37.74 37.09 -2.65
CA THR A 2 -36.62 37.79 -1.98
C THR A 2 -35.38 37.10 -2.48
N GLY A 3 -34.61 37.76 -3.36
CA GLY A 3 -33.41 37.15 -3.95
C GLY A 3 -32.36 36.95 -2.86
N ILE A 4 -32.00 35.70 -2.59
CA ILE A 4 -30.89 35.37 -1.68
C ILE A 4 -29.60 35.89 -2.36
N PRO A 5 -28.82 36.80 -1.73
CA PRO A 5 -27.69 37.45 -2.39
C PRO A 5 -26.59 36.48 -2.81
N GLY A 6 -26.58 36.08 -4.08
CA GLY A 6 -25.55 35.25 -4.67
C GLY A 6 -24.34 36.08 -5.10
N GLN A 7 -23.20 35.91 -4.42
CA GLN A 7 -21.93 36.36 -4.99
C GLN A 7 -21.67 35.60 -6.31
N SER A 8 -21.04 36.26 -7.28
CA SER A 8 -20.69 35.64 -8.56
C SER A 8 -19.56 36.38 -9.27
N ILE A 9 -18.70 35.63 -9.95
CA ILE A 9 -17.64 36.14 -10.84
C ILE A 9 -18.09 35.89 -12.28
N TRP A 10 -18.15 36.95 -13.08
CA TRP A 10 -18.65 36.91 -14.46
C TRP A 10 -17.53 37.21 -15.45
N ILE A 11 -17.29 36.29 -16.38
CA ILE A 11 -16.52 36.53 -17.59
C ILE A 11 -17.53 36.72 -18.72
N GLY A 12 -17.62 37.96 -19.22
CA GLY A 12 -18.61 38.39 -20.20
C GLY A 12 -18.47 37.72 -21.55
N ASP A 13 -19.55 37.77 -22.33
CA ASP A 13 -19.67 37.22 -23.68
C ASP A 13 -18.63 37.73 -24.70
N ASN A 14 -18.10 38.92 -24.48
CA ASN A 14 -17.05 39.55 -25.29
C ASN A 14 -15.67 39.60 -24.58
N ALA A 15 -15.52 38.92 -23.43
CA ALA A 15 -14.30 39.01 -22.62
C ALA A 15 -13.24 37.99 -23.06
N VAL A 16 -11.99 38.46 -23.16
CA VAL A 16 -10.81 37.64 -23.47
C VAL A 16 -9.82 37.72 -22.30
N LEU A 17 -9.55 36.58 -21.68
CA LEU A 17 -8.48 36.37 -20.71
C LEU A 17 -7.34 35.64 -21.40
N ASP A 18 -6.38 36.39 -21.93
CA ASP A 18 -5.24 35.87 -22.67
C ASP A 18 -3.98 35.90 -21.80
N VAL A 19 -3.50 34.70 -21.44
CA VAL A 19 -2.16 34.44 -20.88
C VAL A 19 -1.39 33.47 -21.78
N ALA A 20 -1.74 33.39 -23.06
CA ALA A 20 -1.12 32.47 -24.01
C ALA A 20 0.36 32.81 -24.18
N GLY A 21 1.16 31.75 -24.32
CA GLY A 21 2.59 31.83 -24.51
C GLY A 21 2.96 32.67 -25.72
N ARG A 22 4.13 33.31 -25.69
CA ARG A 22 4.61 34.16 -26.78
C ARG A 22 6.00 33.73 -27.21
N SER A 23 6.19 33.68 -28.52
CA SER A 23 7.49 33.63 -29.15
C SER A 23 7.97 35.05 -29.46
N VAL A 24 9.15 35.40 -28.91
CA VAL A 24 9.87 36.63 -29.26
C VAL A 24 11.17 36.21 -29.93
N THR A 25 11.25 36.40 -31.24
CA THR A 25 12.40 36.04 -32.07
C THR A 25 13.06 37.25 -32.71
N ALA A 26 14.36 37.11 -32.94
CA ALA A 26 15.20 38.03 -33.70
C ALA A 26 16.19 37.22 -34.56
N VAL A 27 16.98 37.89 -35.38
CA VAL A 27 17.99 37.26 -36.26
C VAL A 27 19.36 37.85 -35.92
N ASP A 28 20.38 37.00 -35.80
CA ASP A 28 21.74 37.43 -35.48
C ASP A 28 22.53 37.92 -36.70
N ARG A 29 23.78 38.37 -36.48
CA ARG A 29 24.67 38.85 -37.56
C ARG A 29 25.08 37.77 -38.57
N GLN A 30 24.74 36.51 -38.33
CA GLN A 30 24.99 35.37 -39.20
C GLN A 30 23.70 34.87 -39.90
N GLY A 31 22.58 35.57 -39.74
CA GLY A 31 21.30 35.20 -40.33
C GLY A 31 20.55 34.09 -39.56
N ARG A 32 20.99 33.73 -38.35
CA ARG A 32 20.39 32.65 -37.56
C ARG A 32 19.26 33.19 -36.68
N PRO A 33 18.07 32.54 -36.65
CA PRO A 33 17.00 32.95 -35.75
C PRO A 33 17.35 32.59 -34.30
N TYR A 34 17.08 33.48 -33.36
CA TYR A 34 17.19 33.21 -31.92
C TYR A 34 16.02 33.86 -31.19
N GLY A 35 15.71 33.42 -29.97
CA GLY A 35 14.58 33.96 -29.24
C GLY A 35 14.24 33.23 -27.96
N VAL A 36 13.10 33.59 -27.40
CA VAL A 36 12.46 32.90 -26.27
C VAL A 36 11.05 32.49 -26.71
N VAL A 37 10.66 31.27 -26.37
CA VAL A 37 9.28 30.77 -26.49
C VAL A 37 8.81 30.48 -25.07
N SER A 38 7.85 31.26 -24.56
CA SER A 38 7.31 31.00 -23.21
C SER A 38 6.25 29.91 -23.26
N ASP A 39 6.14 29.11 -22.20
CA ASP A 39 4.93 28.32 -21.94
C ASP A 39 3.70 29.24 -21.81
N GLY A 40 2.50 28.65 -21.90
CA GLY A 40 1.27 29.31 -21.52
C GLY A 40 1.22 29.61 -20.01
N GLY A 41 0.60 30.74 -19.64
CA GLY A 41 0.44 31.16 -18.25
C GLY A 41 -0.69 30.44 -17.50
N SER A 42 -1.10 31.01 -16.37
CA SER A 42 -2.14 30.43 -15.51
C SER A 42 -3.34 31.38 -15.38
N ILE A 43 -4.53 30.93 -15.78
CA ILE A 43 -5.81 31.58 -15.51
C ILE A 43 -6.39 30.96 -14.25
N ALA A 44 -6.76 31.80 -13.28
CA ALA A 44 -7.18 31.38 -11.95
C ALA A 44 -8.41 32.17 -11.51
N ILE A 45 -9.58 31.53 -11.49
CA ILE A 45 -10.86 32.18 -11.19
C ILE A 45 -11.50 31.49 -9.99
N GLY A 46 -11.60 32.22 -8.87
CA GLY A 46 -12.19 31.75 -7.63
C GLY A 46 -11.33 30.78 -6.80
N VAL A 47 -10.13 30.44 -7.27
CA VAL A 47 -9.11 29.74 -6.47
C VAL A 47 -8.24 30.74 -5.69
N ARG A 48 -7.71 30.29 -4.56
CA ARG A 48 -6.38 30.67 -4.10
C ARG A 48 -5.51 29.42 -4.17
N PHE A 49 -4.34 29.54 -4.77
CA PHE A 49 -3.41 28.41 -4.85
C PHE A 49 -2.71 28.21 -3.49
N ASP A 50 -3.29 27.38 -2.64
CA ASP A 50 -2.54 26.61 -1.64
C ASP A 50 -2.46 25.14 -2.04
N SER A 51 -1.62 24.36 -1.35
CA SER A 51 -1.42 22.93 -1.62
C SER A 51 -2.63 22.04 -1.26
N ASN A 52 -3.71 22.62 -0.73
CA ASN A 52 -4.79 21.90 -0.06
C ASN A 52 -6.10 21.95 -0.86
N GLY A 53 -6.13 22.69 -1.98
CA GLY A 53 -7.32 22.83 -2.83
C GLY A 53 -8.39 23.74 -2.23
N GLN A 54 -8.01 24.76 -1.45
CA GLN A 54 -8.96 25.68 -0.82
C GLN A 54 -9.75 26.49 -1.87
N VAL A 55 -11.02 26.16 -2.02
CA VAL A 55 -11.99 26.96 -2.80
C VAL A 55 -12.42 28.18 -1.98
N ASP A 56 -11.65 29.27 -2.05
CA ASP A 56 -11.96 30.50 -1.28
C ASP A 56 -13.18 31.29 -1.83
N ASN A 57 -13.64 30.99 -3.04
CA ASN A 57 -14.78 31.65 -3.68
C ASN A 57 -16.14 31.18 -3.15
N ASN A 58 -16.82 32.06 -2.40
CA ASN A 58 -18.20 31.90 -1.92
C ASN A 58 -19.27 32.35 -2.94
N GLY A 59 -18.96 32.32 -4.24
CA GLY A 59 -19.82 32.77 -5.31
C GLY A 59 -19.77 31.89 -6.56
N PHE A 60 -20.76 32.02 -7.44
CA PHE A 60 -20.77 31.31 -8.74
C PHE A 60 -19.60 31.75 -9.62
N VAL A 61 -19.16 30.89 -10.53
CA VAL A 61 -18.30 31.27 -11.67
C VAL A 61 -19.13 31.12 -12.94
N VAL A 62 -19.29 32.21 -13.69
CA VAL A 62 -20.06 32.26 -14.94
C VAL A 62 -19.15 32.70 -16.07
N VAL A 63 -18.82 31.79 -16.98
CA VAL A 63 -18.08 32.05 -18.22
C VAL A 63 -19.07 31.97 -19.37
N ARG A 64 -19.46 33.14 -19.90
CA ARG A 64 -20.58 33.28 -20.85
C ARG A 64 -20.26 32.74 -22.25
N PRO A 65 -21.27 32.40 -23.07
CA PRO A 65 -21.07 32.09 -24.48
C PRO A 65 -20.31 33.22 -25.17
N GLY A 66 -19.28 32.89 -25.96
CA GLY A 66 -18.41 33.86 -26.64
C GLY A 66 -17.15 34.29 -25.85
N ALA A 67 -17.13 34.13 -24.52
CA ALA A 67 -15.94 34.39 -23.72
C ALA A 67 -14.77 33.49 -24.14
N VAL A 68 -13.53 33.98 -24.03
CA VAL A 68 -12.32 33.22 -24.33
C VAL A 68 -11.34 33.27 -23.16
N LEU A 69 -10.98 32.11 -22.64
CA LEU A 69 -9.90 31.90 -21.68
C LEU A 69 -8.78 31.14 -22.41
N ASP A 70 -7.65 31.81 -22.64
CA ASP A 70 -6.53 31.28 -23.43
C ASP A 70 -5.24 31.22 -22.60
N ALA A 71 -4.76 30.00 -22.39
CA ALA A 71 -3.47 29.66 -21.78
C ALA A 71 -2.65 28.76 -22.73
N SER A 72 -2.85 28.86 -24.04
CA SER A 72 -2.15 28.00 -25.02
C SER A 72 -0.64 28.25 -25.05
N GLY A 73 0.13 27.22 -25.39
CA GLY A 73 1.56 27.33 -25.65
C GLY A 73 1.85 28.05 -26.97
N ALA A 74 3.14 28.23 -27.25
CA ALA A 74 3.63 28.88 -28.46
C ALA A 74 4.71 28.05 -29.15
N SER A 75 5.05 28.42 -30.38
CA SER A 75 6.23 27.90 -31.05
C SER A 75 6.98 28.97 -31.83
N ALA A 76 8.25 28.67 -32.07
CA ALA A 76 9.12 29.38 -32.99
C ALA A 76 10.18 28.44 -33.57
N VAL A 77 10.78 28.84 -34.68
CA VAL A 77 12.04 28.26 -35.14
C VAL A 77 13.19 29.08 -34.54
N ILE A 78 14.08 28.45 -33.78
CA ILE A 78 15.30 29.07 -33.25
C ILE A 78 16.50 28.15 -33.50
N ALA A 79 17.68 28.73 -33.71
CA ALA A 79 18.95 28.03 -33.77
C ALA A 79 19.67 28.19 -32.41
N PRO A 80 19.73 27.14 -31.56
CA PRO A 80 20.35 27.25 -30.24
C PRO A 80 21.85 27.58 -30.36
N TYR A 81 22.31 28.55 -29.58
CA TYR A 81 23.65 29.12 -29.75
C TYR A 81 24.75 28.11 -29.43
N GLY A 82 25.41 27.57 -30.46
CA GLY A 82 26.43 26.53 -30.33
C GLY A 82 25.92 25.09 -30.54
N ALA A 83 24.67 24.89 -30.97
CA ALA A 83 24.27 23.59 -31.54
C ALA A 83 25.16 23.25 -32.75
N VAL A 84 25.52 21.97 -32.91
CA VAL A 84 26.42 21.54 -34.00
C VAL A 84 25.77 21.86 -35.36
N GLY A 85 26.44 22.72 -36.15
CA GLY A 85 25.93 23.23 -37.42
C GLY A 85 25.00 24.44 -37.33
N GLY A 86 24.56 24.86 -36.13
CA GLY A 86 23.69 26.03 -35.94
C GLY A 86 22.32 25.91 -36.64
N ALA A 87 21.82 24.68 -36.81
CA ALA A 87 20.59 24.40 -37.53
C ALA A 87 19.37 25.05 -36.86
N PRO A 88 18.41 25.61 -37.63
CA PRO A 88 17.15 26.10 -37.08
C PRO A 88 16.26 24.93 -36.62
N THR A 89 15.93 24.90 -35.33
CA THR A 89 15.08 23.88 -34.68
C THR A 89 13.71 24.45 -34.36
N ALA A 90 12.65 23.70 -34.65
CA ALA A 90 11.31 24.04 -34.16
C ALA A 90 11.23 23.81 -32.64
N VAL A 91 10.97 24.87 -31.88
CA VAL A 91 10.79 24.84 -30.43
C VAL A 91 9.34 25.18 -30.11
N ALA A 92 8.64 24.20 -29.53
CA ALA A 92 7.34 24.36 -28.93
C ALA A 92 7.46 24.51 -27.41
N SER A 93 6.55 25.27 -26.82
CA SER A 93 6.32 25.37 -25.38
C SER A 93 4.98 24.75 -24.99
N ASN A 94 4.82 24.47 -23.70
CA ASN A 94 3.66 23.77 -23.17
C ASN A 94 2.43 24.70 -23.10
N GLY A 95 1.25 24.11 -23.20
CA GLY A 95 0.03 24.72 -22.70
C GLY A 95 0.12 24.97 -21.19
N GLY A 96 -0.46 26.08 -20.75
CA GLY A 96 -0.49 26.53 -19.37
C GLY A 96 -1.58 25.86 -18.53
N SER A 97 -2.22 26.63 -17.65
CA SER A 97 -3.30 26.11 -16.80
C SER A 97 -4.52 27.02 -16.71
N ILE A 98 -5.70 26.42 -16.60
CA ILE A 98 -6.97 27.11 -16.37
C ILE A 98 -7.65 26.46 -15.17
N ALA A 99 -7.79 27.19 -14.08
CA ALA A 99 -8.40 26.73 -12.83
C ALA A 99 -9.65 27.55 -12.51
N LEU A 100 -10.82 26.89 -12.47
CA LEU A 100 -12.10 27.48 -12.08
C LEU A 100 -12.59 26.85 -10.77
N ALA A 101 -12.96 27.66 -9.78
CA ALA A 101 -13.43 27.15 -8.49
C ALA A 101 -14.61 27.94 -7.92
N SER A 102 -15.56 27.23 -7.32
CA SER A 102 -16.77 27.82 -6.73
C SER A 102 -17.36 26.95 -5.62
N ARG A 103 -17.85 27.60 -4.56
CA ARG A 103 -18.73 26.96 -3.56
C ARG A 103 -20.21 26.95 -3.95
N HIS A 104 -20.61 27.59 -5.05
CA HIS A 104 -22.01 27.68 -5.50
C HIS A 104 -22.26 26.96 -6.83
N GLY A 105 -21.42 27.13 -7.85
CA GLY A 105 -21.58 26.49 -9.15
C GLY A 105 -20.64 27.07 -10.22
N ILE A 106 -20.32 26.28 -11.24
CA ILE A 106 -19.45 26.65 -12.35
C ILE A 106 -20.20 26.45 -13.67
N PHE A 107 -20.48 27.55 -14.36
CA PHE A 107 -21.14 27.56 -15.66
C PHE A 107 -20.12 27.95 -16.73
N LEU A 108 -19.82 27.00 -17.64
CA LEU A 108 -18.72 27.09 -18.59
C LEU A 108 -19.27 26.96 -20.02
N ASP A 109 -19.88 28.06 -20.48
CA ASP A 109 -20.48 28.16 -21.82
C ASP A 109 -19.51 28.83 -22.84
N GLY A 110 -18.44 29.45 -22.35
CA GLY A 110 -17.38 30.04 -23.18
C GLY A 110 -16.27 29.07 -23.58
N THR A 111 -15.33 29.56 -24.39
CA THR A 111 -14.16 28.81 -24.84
C THR A 111 -13.07 28.81 -23.79
N VAL A 112 -12.60 27.63 -23.38
CA VAL A 112 -11.37 27.43 -22.63
C VAL A 112 -10.36 26.70 -23.51
N ARG A 113 -9.13 27.19 -23.61
CA ARG A 113 -8.05 26.50 -24.31
C ARG A 113 -6.69 26.69 -23.65
N ALA A 114 -5.92 25.61 -23.60
CA ALA A 114 -4.51 25.63 -23.25
C ALA A 114 -3.76 24.63 -24.15
N ALA A 115 -3.91 24.79 -25.47
CA ALA A 115 -3.33 23.87 -26.45
C ALA A 115 -1.80 23.84 -26.37
N THR A 116 -1.18 22.72 -26.76
CA THR A 116 0.28 22.65 -26.92
C THR A 116 0.77 23.63 -28.00
N GLY A 117 1.97 24.19 -27.82
CA GLY A 117 2.63 25.01 -28.84
C GLY A 117 3.11 24.21 -30.06
N GLY A 118 3.15 22.87 -29.98
CA GLY A 118 3.59 21.98 -31.05
C GLY A 118 4.20 20.66 -30.55
N ALA A 119 4.81 19.89 -31.47
CA ALA A 119 5.37 18.57 -31.16
C ALA A 119 6.45 18.62 -30.05
N GLY A 120 6.42 17.61 -29.16
CA GLY A 120 7.32 17.50 -28.01
C GLY A 120 6.87 18.28 -26.76
N ALA A 121 5.92 19.20 -26.88
CA ALA A 121 5.39 19.95 -25.75
C ALA A 121 4.00 19.43 -25.31
N SER A 122 3.72 19.53 -24.01
CA SER A 122 2.46 19.14 -23.37
C SER A 122 1.33 20.11 -23.75
N GLY A 123 0.13 19.59 -23.99
CA GLY A 123 -1.11 20.33 -23.77
C GLY A 123 -1.23 20.73 -22.30
N GLY A 124 -2.04 21.75 -22.03
CA GLY A 124 -2.18 22.34 -20.71
C GLY A 124 -3.07 21.56 -19.75
N THR A 125 -3.35 22.16 -18.60
CA THR A 125 -4.21 21.59 -17.54
C THR A 125 -5.51 22.36 -17.37
N LEU A 126 -6.65 21.67 -17.44
CA LEU A 126 -7.94 22.19 -16.98
C LEU A 126 -8.24 21.67 -15.56
N SER A 127 -8.55 22.58 -14.64
CA SER A 127 -8.88 22.26 -13.24
C SER A 127 -10.25 22.83 -12.87
N LEU A 128 -11.17 21.99 -12.41
CA LEU A 128 -12.51 22.40 -11.98
C LEU A 128 -12.75 21.95 -10.53
N LEU A 129 -13.02 22.91 -9.63
CA LEU A 129 -13.16 22.66 -8.18
C LEU A 129 -14.53 23.14 -7.67
N LEU A 130 -15.47 22.21 -7.45
CA LEU A 130 -16.82 22.50 -6.97
C LEU A 130 -16.98 22.04 -5.51
N GLY A 131 -17.26 22.98 -4.59
CA GLY A 131 -17.10 22.69 -3.16
C GLY A 131 -18.14 23.23 -2.18
N GLU A 132 -17.89 22.90 -0.91
CA GLU A 132 -18.52 23.46 0.28
C GLU A 132 -17.44 24.21 1.10
N LYS A 133 -17.85 25.05 2.05
CA LYS A 133 -16.98 25.55 3.11
C LYS A 133 -17.05 24.56 4.30
N PRO A 134 -15.96 24.25 5.01
CA PRO A 134 -16.04 23.43 6.21
C PRO A 134 -16.89 24.13 7.29
N ALA A 135 -17.89 23.45 7.84
CA ALA A 135 -18.65 23.95 8.97
C ALA A 135 -17.79 24.09 10.23
N GLY A 136 -18.19 24.98 11.14
CA GLY A 136 -17.37 25.43 12.27
C GLY A 136 -16.49 26.65 11.96
N ALA A 137 -16.29 26.99 10.69
CA ALA A 137 -15.90 28.35 10.28
C ALA A 137 -17.17 29.14 9.91
N ASP A 138 -17.24 30.44 10.26
CA ASP A 138 -18.47 31.27 10.24
C ASP A 138 -19.31 31.16 8.95
N TRP A 139 -20.26 30.23 8.91
CA TRP A 139 -21.10 29.95 7.76
C TRP A 139 -22.44 29.42 8.23
N ASP A 140 -23.48 30.20 7.95
CA ASP A 140 -24.87 29.79 8.06
C ASP A 140 -25.43 29.70 6.63
N PRO A 141 -25.21 28.57 5.92
CA PRO A 141 -25.71 28.38 4.57
C PRO A 141 -27.23 28.22 4.58
N SER A 142 -27.95 29.18 4.00
CA SER A 142 -29.41 29.08 3.81
C SER A 142 -29.79 27.80 3.06
N ASP A 143 -30.92 27.17 3.40
CA ASP A 143 -31.38 25.87 2.88
C ASP A 143 -31.25 25.66 1.35
N VAL A 144 -31.36 26.70 0.51
CA VAL A 144 -31.16 26.59 -0.96
C VAL A 144 -29.71 26.28 -1.39
N GLN A 145 -28.74 26.51 -0.52
CA GLN A 145 -27.31 26.23 -0.73
C GLN A 145 -26.94 24.80 -0.29
N LEU A 146 -27.82 24.15 0.49
CA LEU A 146 -27.66 22.82 1.08
C LEU A 146 -28.03 21.73 0.06
N VAL A 147 -27.25 21.64 -1.00
CA VAL A 147 -27.44 20.70 -2.13
C VAL A 147 -26.12 20.02 -2.52
N PRO A 148 -26.14 18.76 -3.00
CA PRO A 148 -24.92 18.03 -3.37
C PRO A 148 -24.09 18.77 -4.41
N ARG A 149 -22.76 18.79 -4.25
CA ARG A 149 -21.82 19.34 -5.24
C ARG A 149 -21.58 18.31 -6.34
N ARG A 150 -22.34 18.42 -7.43
CA ARG A 150 -22.27 17.52 -8.59
C ARG A 150 -21.52 18.19 -9.72
N LEU A 151 -20.32 17.67 -10.01
CA LEU A 151 -19.60 17.98 -11.24
C LEU A 151 -20.04 16.96 -12.29
N ILE A 152 -20.84 17.41 -13.26
CA ILE A 152 -21.48 16.57 -14.28
C ILE A 152 -20.59 16.53 -15.52
N ILE A 153 -20.40 15.33 -16.06
CA ILE A 153 -19.49 15.02 -17.16
C ILE A 153 -20.30 14.39 -18.30
N THR A 154 -20.31 15.04 -19.46
CA THR A 154 -21.02 14.60 -20.68
C THR A 154 -20.05 14.30 -21.82
N GLN A 155 -20.50 13.63 -22.89
CA GLN A 155 -19.70 13.56 -24.13
C GLN A 155 -19.68 14.91 -24.86
N ASP A 156 -20.87 15.44 -25.10
CA ASP A 156 -21.14 16.66 -25.86
C ASP A 156 -21.39 17.86 -24.94
N TYR A 157 -21.09 19.06 -25.44
CA TYR A 157 -21.35 20.30 -24.72
C TYR A 157 -22.85 20.51 -24.51
N VAL A 158 -23.25 20.68 -23.25
CA VAL A 158 -24.62 21.01 -22.84
C VAL A 158 -24.62 22.44 -22.28
N PRO A 159 -25.25 23.42 -22.96
CA PRO A 159 -25.34 24.80 -22.47
C PRO A 159 -25.98 24.89 -21.08
N SER A 160 -25.59 25.90 -20.30
CA SER A 160 -26.20 26.22 -19.00
C SER A 160 -27.72 26.46 -19.06
N GLY A 161 -28.22 26.90 -20.21
CA GLY A 161 -29.61 27.33 -20.41
C GLY A 161 -29.90 28.78 -20.01
N MET A 162 -28.90 29.53 -19.54
CA MET A 162 -29.08 30.93 -19.14
C MET A 162 -29.61 31.80 -20.28
N ARG A 163 -30.46 32.79 -19.96
CA ARG A 163 -30.86 33.84 -20.89
C ARG A 163 -29.66 34.57 -21.48
N ALA A 164 -29.67 34.84 -22.78
CA ALA A 164 -28.56 35.48 -23.50
C ALA A 164 -28.29 36.93 -23.04
N ASP A 165 -29.34 37.64 -22.64
CA ASP A 165 -29.33 39.02 -22.14
C ASP A 165 -29.20 39.14 -20.61
N LEU A 166 -29.02 38.02 -19.90
CA LEU A 166 -28.85 37.96 -18.44
C LEU A 166 -27.59 38.69 -17.97
N LYS A 167 -27.73 39.60 -17.00
CA LYS A 167 -26.63 40.43 -16.48
C LYS A 167 -26.15 40.01 -15.07
N PRO A 168 -24.92 40.38 -14.69
CA PRO A 168 -24.46 40.21 -13.31
C PRO A 168 -25.40 40.86 -12.30
N GLY A 169 -25.88 40.07 -11.32
CA GLY A 169 -26.83 40.51 -10.30
C GLY A 169 -28.31 40.36 -10.66
N GLU A 170 -28.65 40.02 -11.91
CA GLU A 170 -30.00 39.54 -12.26
C GLU A 170 -30.17 38.08 -11.80
N ALA A 171 -31.40 37.70 -11.40
CA ALA A 171 -31.70 36.33 -10.97
C ALA A 171 -32.22 35.48 -12.14
N ASP A 172 -31.68 34.26 -12.29
CA ASP A 172 -32.08 33.29 -13.32
C ASP A 172 -32.23 31.90 -12.67
N PRO A 173 -33.32 31.14 -12.92
CA PRO A 173 -33.52 29.81 -12.35
C PRO A 173 -32.47 28.78 -12.79
N THR A 174 -31.69 29.04 -13.84
CA THR A 174 -30.57 28.17 -14.28
C THR A 174 -29.30 28.33 -13.43
N LEU A 175 -29.18 29.39 -12.61
CA LEU A 175 -28.13 29.57 -11.60
C LEU A 175 -28.36 28.67 -10.37
N GLY A 176 -28.52 27.36 -10.62
CA GLY A 176 -28.72 26.35 -9.59
C GLY A 176 -27.45 26.11 -8.77
N TYR A 177 -27.61 26.04 -7.44
CA TYR A 177 -26.52 25.68 -6.54
C TYR A 177 -26.07 24.23 -6.73
N GLY A 178 -24.79 23.98 -6.43
CA GLY A 178 -24.19 22.65 -6.42
C GLY A 178 -23.95 22.00 -7.77
N VAL A 179 -23.91 22.77 -8.87
CA VAL A 179 -23.68 22.23 -10.21
C VAL A 179 -22.44 22.83 -10.87
N ALA A 180 -21.62 21.96 -11.45
CA ALA A 180 -20.67 22.30 -12.51
C ALA A 180 -20.89 21.35 -13.69
N ARG A 181 -20.61 21.81 -14.92
CA ARG A 181 -20.64 20.95 -16.12
C ARG A 181 -19.34 21.07 -16.91
N ILE A 182 -18.91 19.95 -17.47
CA ILE A 182 -17.85 19.86 -18.48
C ILE A 182 -18.17 18.71 -19.45
N SER A 183 -17.82 18.88 -20.72
CA SER A 183 -17.95 17.81 -21.73
C SER A 183 -16.59 17.34 -22.22
N ALA A 184 -16.49 16.05 -22.59
CA ALA A 184 -15.27 15.49 -23.17
C ALA A 184 -14.80 16.29 -24.40
N LYS A 185 -15.73 16.71 -25.27
CA LYS A 185 -15.45 17.56 -26.43
C LYS A 185 -14.96 18.98 -26.07
N GLN A 186 -15.35 19.55 -24.93
CA GLN A 186 -14.76 20.82 -24.47
C GLN A 186 -13.30 20.65 -24.01
N VAL A 187 -12.97 19.50 -23.39
CA VAL A 187 -11.58 19.22 -22.99
C VAL A 187 -10.69 18.95 -24.22
N GLU A 188 -11.21 18.18 -25.18
CA GLU A 188 -10.57 17.93 -26.48
C GLU A 188 -10.35 19.23 -27.28
N ALA A 189 -11.40 20.03 -27.49
CA ALA A 189 -11.32 21.28 -28.23
C ALA A 189 -10.46 22.35 -27.55
N GLY A 190 -10.27 22.27 -26.23
CA GLY A 190 -9.35 23.11 -25.48
C GLY A 190 -7.88 22.71 -25.59
N GLY A 191 -7.56 21.53 -26.15
CA GLY A 191 -6.19 21.04 -26.32
C GLY A 191 -5.48 20.71 -25.00
N PHE A 192 -6.22 20.30 -23.97
CA PHE A 192 -5.66 19.92 -22.67
C PHE A 192 -5.11 18.49 -22.71
N ASP A 193 -3.92 18.26 -22.14
CA ASP A 193 -3.39 16.91 -21.89
C ASP A 193 -3.64 16.44 -20.45
N SER A 194 -4.05 17.36 -19.57
CA SER A 194 -4.31 17.07 -18.16
C SER A 194 -5.68 17.61 -17.74
N LEU A 195 -6.48 16.78 -17.06
CA LEU A 195 -7.76 17.19 -16.46
C LEU A 195 -7.76 16.86 -14.97
N SER A 196 -8.08 17.86 -14.14
CA SER A 196 -8.18 17.72 -12.68
C SER A 196 -9.58 18.13 -12.21
N LEU A 197 -10.38 17.14 -11.84
CA LEU A 197 -11.75 17.33 -11.36
C LEU A 197 -11.77 17.15 -9.85
N TRP A 198 -12.22 18.16 -9.12
CA TRP A 198 -12.36 18.14 -7.65
C TRP A 198 -13.81 18.44 -7.29
N SER A 199 -14.40 17.63 -6.40
CA SER A 199 -15.80 17.74 -6.02
C SER A 199 -16.01 17.36 -4.55
N SER A 200 -16.70 18.20 -3.76
CA SER A 200 -17.00 17.84 -2.36
C SER A 200 -18.07 16.76 -2.23
N THR A 201 -18.82 16.44 -3.28
CA THR A 201 -19.83 15.36 -3.27
C THR A 201 -19.58 14.31 -4.36
N ALA A 202 -19.78 14.65 -5.64
CA ALA A 202 -19.84 13.64 -6.70
C ALA A 202 -19.31 14.11 -8.06
N PHE A 203 -18.84 13.15 -8.85
CA PHE A 203 -18.61 13.21 -10.28
C PHE A 203 -19.67 12.36 -10.98
N VAL A 204 -20.56 13.00 -11.74
CA VAL A 204 -21.74 12.35 -12.34
C VAL A 204 -21.51 12.22 -13.84
N PHE A 205 -21.34 11.01 -14.34
CA PHE A 205 -21.32 10.75 -15.77
C PHE A 205 -22.76 10.71 -16.30
N ASP A 206 -23.07 11.55 -17.30
CA ASP A 206 -24.42 11.77 -17.79
C ASP A 206 -24.53 11.31 -19.25
N GLY A 207 -25.01 10.07 -19.40
CA GLY A 207 -24.93 9.29 -20.64
C GLY A 207 -23.57 8.62 -20.84
N PRO A 208 -23.31 8.04 -22.03
CA PRO A 208 -22.01 7.47 -22.37
C PRO A 208 -20.95 8.58 -22.51
N VAL A 209 -19.73 8.32 -22.03
CA VAL A 209 -18.61 9.28 -22.05
C VAL A 209 -17.32 8.58 -22.42
N SER A 210 -16.57 9.14 -23.37
CA SER A 210 -15.21 8.74 -23.73
C SER A 210 -14.28 9.95 -23.63
N LEU A 211 -13.34 9.90 -22.69
CA LEU A 211 -12.34 10.93 -22.45
C LEU A 211 -10.93 10.34 -22.68
N ASN A 212 -10.13 10.97 -23.53
CA ASN A 212 -8.76 10.56 -23.85
C ASN A 212 -7.83 11.78 -23.77
N LEU A 213 -6.76 11.72 -22.98
CA LEU A 213 -5.83 12.84 -22.76
C LEU A 213 -4.36 12.38 -22.85
N GLY A 214 -3.48 13.24 -23.39
CA GLY A 214 -2.08 12.90 -23.64
C GLY A 214 -1.18 12.79 -22.41
N ARG A 215 -1.68 13.09 -21.19
CA ARG A 215 -0.89 13.05 -19.95
C ARG A 215 -1.62 12.49 -18.74
N SER A 216 -2.69 13.13 -18.24
CA SER A 216 -3.35 12.64 -17.02
C SER A 216 -4.82 12.99 -16.81
N ILE A 217 -5.52 12.12 -16.08
CA ILE A 217 -6.85 12.37 -15.50
C ILE A 217 -6.76 12.23 -13.98
N VAL A 218 -7.26 13.23 -13.25
CA VAL A 218 -7.32 13.23 -11.78
C VAL A 218 -8.76 13.46 -11.32
N PHE A 219 -9.25 12.58 -10.46
CA PHE A 219 -10.47 12.79 -9.68
C PHE A 219 -10.08 12.96 -8.20
N ASP A 220 -10.59 14.00 -7.55
CA ASP A 220 -10.25 14.35 -6.17
C ASP A 220 -11.51 14.53 -5.30
N ARG A 221 -11.55 13.77 -4.20
CA ARG A 221 -12.63 13.57 -3.22
C ARG A 221 -13.89 12.85 -3.70
N GLY A 222 -14.65 13.46 -4.61
CA GLY A 222 -16.06 13.08 -4.87
C GLY A 222 -16.28 11.63 -5.31
N VAL A 223 -17.45 11.08 -4.98
CA VAL A 223 -17.85 9.74 -5.44
C VAL A 223 -18.07 9.70 -6.95
N LEU A 224 -17.69 8.60 -7.60
CA LEU A 224 -17.92 8.41 -9.03
C LEU A 224 -19.27 7.72 -9.26
N THR A 225 -20.15 8.36 -10.02
CA THR A 225 -21.55 7.92 -10.21
C THR A 225 -21.99 8.08 -11.66
N SER A 226 -23.08 7.43 -12.04
CA SER A 226 -23.73 7.64 -13.33
C SER A 226 -25.20 8.00 -13.16
N SER A 227 -25.72 8.94 -13.95
CA SER A 227 -27.16 9.24 -14.05
C SER A 227 -27.87 8.35 -15.07
N ASP A 228 -27.14 7.63 -15.93
CA ASP A 228 -27.67 6.64 -16.85
C ASP A 228 -27.20 5.24 -16.41
N THR A 229 -28.11 4.47 -15.82
CA THR A 229 -27.85 3.13 -15.27
C THR A 229 -27.58 2.05 -16.34
N ALA A 230 -27.53 2.39 -17.63
CA ALA A 230 -27.08 1.53 -18.72
C ALA A 230 -25.88 2.10 -19.53
N SER A 231 -25.37 3.28 -19.14
CA SER A 231 -24.24 3.95 -19.82
C SER A 231 -22.92 3.15 -19.80
N SER A 232 -22.02 3.50 -20.71
CA SER A 232 -20.62 3.06 -20.68
C SER A 232 -19.69 4.26 -20.67
N VAL A 233 -18.77 4.29 -19.72
CA VAL A 233 -17.77 5.34 -19.50
C VAL A 233 -16.38 4.78 -19.76
N ALA A 234 -15.60 5.43 -20.62
CA ALA A 234 -14.24 5.07 -20.98
C ALA A 234 -13.29 6.23 -20.71
N LEU A 235 -12.30 6.02 -19.84
CA LEU A 235 -11.32 7.03 -19.43
C LEU A 235 -9.92 6.55 -19.82
N THR A 236 -9.20 7.33 -20.63
CA THR A 236 -7.85 6.99 -21.09
C THR A 236 -6.87 8.13 -20.87
N ALA A 237 -5.78 7.87 -20.16
CA ALA A 237 -4.63 8.76 -20.07
C ALA A 237 -3.41 7.99 -19.56
N PRO A 238 -2.17 8.37 -19.93
CA PRO A 238 -0.94 7.71 -19.44
C PRO A 238 -0.88 7.59 -17.91
N HIS A 239 -1.37 8.58 -17.17
CA HIS A 239 -1.57 8.52 -15.72
C HIS A 239 -3.02 8.78 -15.32
N VAL A 240 -3.61 7.90 -14.50
CA VAL A 240 -4.91 8.16 -13.86
C VAL A 240 -4.75 8.11 -12.35
N LEU A 241 -5.19 9.16 -11.66
CA LEU A 241 -5.23 9.24 -10.20
C LEU A 241 -6.68 9.29 -9.72
N LEU A 242 -7.08 8.25 -8.99
CA LEU A 242 -8.32 8.24 -8.23
C LEU A 242 -7.99 8.60 -6.77
N ARG A 243 -8.15 9.87 -6.39
CA ARG A 243 -8.01 10.33 -5.01
C ARG A 243 -9.38 10.55 -4.38
N GLY A 244 -9.73 9.75 -3.39
CA GLY A 244 -10.97 9.87 -2.66
C GLY A 244 -10.91 10.81 -1.43
N TYR A 245 -11.91 10.70 -0.56
CA TYR A 245 -11.96 11.46 0.71
C TYR A 245 -10.86 11.01 1.68
N ALA A 246 -10.12 11.96 2.25
CA ALA A 246 -9.00 11.63 3.14
C ALA A 246 -9.43 10.90 4.44
N PHE A 247 -10.69 11.06 4.87
CA PHE A 247 -11.23 10.45 6.09
C PHE A 247 -12.21 9.32 5.75
N THR A 248 -12.28 8.30 6.61
CA THR A 248 -13.07 7.07 6.42
C THR A 248 -14.53 7.17 6.88
N THR A 249 -14.87 8.21 7.64
CA THR A 249 -16.23 8.54 8.07
C THR A 249 -16.56 9.98 7.68
N GLY A 250 -17.85 10.30 7.62
CA GLY A 250 -18.39 11.54 7.02
C GLY A 250 -17.60 12.80 7.37
N LEU A 251 -17.28 13.57 6.32
CA LEU A 251 -16.53 14.83 6.36
C LEU A 251 -16.87 15.67 7.61
N PRO A 252 -15.89 15.94 8.51
CA PRO A 252 -16.10 16.82 9.65
C PRO A 252 -16.56 18.21 9.19
N GLY A 253 -17.86 18.48 9.35
CA GLY A 253 -18.49 19.73 8.92
C GLY A 253 -18.86 19.84 7.44
N SER A 254 -19.17 18.74 6.73
CA SER A 254 -19.96 18.84 5.49
C SER A 254 -21.46 18.94 5.78
N SER A 255 -22.22 19.56 4.89
CA SER A 255 -23.68 19.42 4.91
C SER A 255 -24.13 18.09 4.31
N PHE A 256 -23.37 17.49 3.39
CA PHE A 256 -23.65 16.19 2.79
C PHE A 256 -22.86 15.04 3.43
N SER A 257 -23.56 14.18 4.18
CA SER A 257 -22.97 12.97 4.76
C SER A 257 -23.20 11.75 3.88
N ILE A 258 -22.12 11.16 3.36
CA ILE A 258 -22.11 9.82 2.77
C ILE A 258 -22.09 8.81 3.92
N SER A 259 -23.14 7.98 4.02
CA SER A 259 -23.24 6.94 5.05
C SER A 259 -23.15 5.53 4.48
N SER A 260 -23.57 5.34 3.23
CA SER A 260 -23.93 4.03 2.70
C SER A 260 -23.56 3.86 1.22
N PRO A 261 -23.48 2.63 0.70
CA PRO A 261 -23.54 2.35 -0.73
C PRO A 261 -24.83 2.90 -1.37
N SER A 262 -24.85 3.00 -2.71
CA SER A 262 -26.10 3.22 -3.43
C SER A 262 -27.04 2.01 -3.31
N SER A 263 -28.35 2.23 -3.32
CA SER A 263 -29.38 1.18 -3.43
C SER A 263 -30.00 1.09 -4.83
N GLN A 264 -29.54 1.91 -5.78
CA GLN A 264 -30.01 1.91 -7.16
C GLN A 264 -29.36 0.79 -7.97
N ALA A 265 -30.20 -0.12 -8.47
CA ALA A 265 -29.78 -1.15 -9.42
C ALA A 265 -29.19 -0.50 -10.68
N THR A 266 -28.03 -1.01 -11.11
CA THR A 266 -27.25 -0.48 -12.23
C THR A 266 -26.77 -1.61 -13.14
N THR A 267 -26.56 -1.27 -14.41
CA THR A 267 -25.88 -2.06 -15.44
C THR A 267 -24.76 -1.27 -16.12
N ALA A 268 -24.54 -0.02 -15.68
CA ALA A 268 -23.57 0.89 -16.28
C ALA A 268 -22.13 0.39 -16.05
N LYS A 269 -21.22 0.75 -16.96
CA LYS A 269 -19.84 0.25 -16.96
C LYS A 269 -18.83 1.39 -16.94
N LEU A 270 -17.72 1.19 -16.22
CA LEU A 270 -16.57 2.10 -16.19
C LEU A 270 -15.30 1.35 -16.57
N THR A 271 -14.67 1.74 -17.67
CA THR A 271 -13.35 1.25 -18.09
C THR A 271 -12.34 2.38 -17.95
N VAL A 272 -11.23 2.11 -17.25
CA VAL A 272 -10.10 3.03 -17.09
C VAL A 272 -8.86 2.38 -17.70
N SER A 273 -8.18 3.08 -18.61
CA SER A 273 -7.01 2.60 -19.35
C SER A 273 -5.83 3.56 -19.17
N ALA A 274 -4.73 3.08 -18.59
CA ALA A 274 -3.55 3.89 -18.33
C ALA A 274 -2.23 3.12 -18.47
N ASP A 275 -1.09 3.81 -18.29
CA ASP A 275 0.22 3.18 -18.05
C ASP A 275 0.56 3.12 -16.55
N LEU A 276 -0.05 4.00 -15.75
CA LEU A 276 -0.07 3.95 -14.30
C LEU A 276 -1.45 4.36 -13.78
N ILE A 277 -2.03 3.56 -12.89
CA ILE A 277 -3.19 3.96 -12.07
C ILE A 277 -2.73 4.07 -10.61
N ASP A 278 -2.83 5.28 -10.05
CA ASP A 278 -2.67 5.53 -8.62
C ASP A 278 -4.06 5.60 -7.96
N ILE A 279 -4.21 4.94 -6.81
CA ILE A 279 -5.41 4.94 -5.98
C ILE A 279 -5.02 5.47 -4.61
N GLN A 280 -5.70 6.51 -4.13
CA GLN A 280 -5.36 7.20 -2.88
C GLN A 280 -6.63 7.58 -2.11
N ASN A 281 -6.58 7.59 -0.77
CA ASN A 281 -7.70 7.99 0.09
C ASN A 281 -8.95 7.09 -0.13
N TYR A 282 -10.14 7.49 0.36
CA TYR A 282 -11.38 6.71 0.29
C TYR A 282 -12.16 6.98 -1.02
N VAL A 283 -11.91 6.16 -2.05
CA VAL A 283 -12.57 6.18 -3.37
C VAL A 283 -13.80 5.28 -3.34
N GLN A 284 -14.97 5.80 -3.71
CA GLN A 284 -16.22 5.02 -3.76
C GLN A 284 -16.99 5.26 -5.07
N PHE A 285 -17.54 4.18 -5.62
CA PHE A 285 -18.41 4.16 -6.80
C PHE A 285 -19.87 3.92 -6.39
N GLY A 286 -20.74 4.89 -6.66
CA GLY A 286 -22.13 4.89 -6.19
C GLY A 286 -22.26 5.12 -4.68
N ALA A 287 -23.19 5.97 -4.24
CA ALA A 287 -23.38 6.26 -2.82
C ALA A 287 -24.81 6.68 -2.49
N SER A 288 -25.24 6.37 -1.28
CA SER A 288 -26.39 7.02 -0.65
C SER A 288 -26.00 7.72 0.66
N GLY A 289 -26.75 8.78 0.96
CA GLY A 289 -26.44 9.71 2.03
C GLY A 289 -27.55 10.74 2.22
N LYS A 290 -27.28 11.76 3.03
CA LYS A 290 -28.26 12.80 3.34
C LYS A 290 -27.65 14.18 3.50
N ILE A 291 -28.47 15.19 3.25
CA ILE A 291 -28.25 16.57 3.70
C ILE A 291 -29.27 16.87 4.79
N GLU A 292 -28.84 17.56 5.85
CA GLU A 292 -29.73 18.09 6.88
C GLU A 292 -29.85 19.61 6.70
N SER A 293 -31.09 20.13 6.71
CA SER A 293 -31.38 21.55 6.58
C SER A 293 -31.12 22.31 7.88
N ASN A 294 -31.11 23.65 7.83
CA ASN A 294 -31.07 24.50 9.03
C ASN A 294 -32.32 24.31 9.93
N SER A 295 -33.37 23.70 9.38
CA SER A 295 -34.59 23.29 10.06
C SER A 295 -34.59 21.84 10.58
N GLY A 296 -33.47 21.11 10.44
CA GLY A 296 -33.32 19.71 10.87
C GLY A 296 -34.02 18.68 9.95
N ALA A 297 -34.54 19.10 8.80
CA ALA A 297 -35.17 18.22 7.83
C ALA A 297 -34.10 17.51 6.97
N GLN A 298 -34.20 16.20 6.84
CA GLN A 298 -33.20 15.38 6.14
C GLN A 298 -33.65 15.05 4.72
N VAL A 299 -32.91 15.57 3.73
CA VAL A 299 -33.08 15.25 2.31
C VAL A 299 -32.16 14.09 1.97
N LEU A 300 -32.74 12.96 1.59
CA LEU A 300 -31.99 11.78 1.15
C LEU A 300 -31.53 11.94 -0.30
N TYR A 301 -30.32 11.50 -0.58
CA TYR A 301 -29.79 11.35 -1.93
C TYR A 301 -29.25 9.94 -2.11
N ASP A 302 -29.56 9.34 -3.26
CA ASP A 302 -28.97 8.10 -3.72
C ASP A 302 -28.50 8.31 -5.17
N MET A 303 -27.29 7.89 -5.48
CA MET A 303 -26.64 8.09 -6.77
C MET A 303 -26.00 6.77 -7.23
N ALA A 304 -26.55 6.19 -8.29
CA ALA A 304 -26.10 4.92 -8.84
C ALA A 304 -24.60 4.89 -9.15
N GLY A 305 -23.99 3.73 -8.86
CA GLY A 305 -22.63 3.40 -9.29
C GLY A 305 -22.61 2.67 -10.63
N PHE A 306 -21.54 1.90 -10.83
CA PHE A 306 -21.34 1.02 -11.99
C PHE A 306 -21.51 -0.44 -11.56
N ARG A 307 -22.05 -1.27 -12.46
CA ARG A 307 -22.15 -2.74 -12.27
C ARG A 307 -20.81 -3.42 -12.50
N ASP A 308 -20.09 -2.96 -13.52
CA ASP A 308 -18.78 -3.47 -13.90
C ASP A 308 -17.76 -2.33 -13.93
N ILE A 309 -16.64 -2.52 -13.26
CA ILE A 309 -15.52 -1.57 -13.24
C ILE A 309 -14.25 -2.31 -13.67
N ASP A 310 -13.64 -1.89 -14.77
CA ASP A 310 -12.39 -2.45 -15.30
C ASP A 310 -11.28 -1.40 -15.20
N LEU A 311 -10.40 -1.54 -14.21
CA LEU A 311 -9.19 -0.70 -14.08
C LEU A 311 -8.01 -1.44 -14.73
N THR A 312 -7.51 -0.91 -15.85
CA THR A 312 -6.48 -1.53 -16.69
C THR A 312 -5.26 -0.63 -16.80
N SER A 313 -4.13 -1.11 -16.29
CA SER A 313 -2.82 -0.46 -16.39
C SER A 313 -1.88 -1.28 -17.27
N ARG A 314 -1.15 -0.64 -18.18
CA ARG A 314 -0.03 -1.25 -18.90
C ARG A 314 1.20 -1.45 -18.01
N GLY A 315 1.30 -0.69 -16.92
CA GLY A 315 2.32 -0.83 -15.90
C GLY A 315 1.72 -1.27 -14.56
N ASP A 316 1.99 -0.51 -13.51
CA ASP A 316 1.55 -0.81 -12.14
C ASP A 316 0.10 -0.32 -11.87
N ILE A 317 -0.58 -0.93 -10.91
CA ILE A 317 -1.65 -0.31 -10.13
C ILE A 317 -1.13 -0.12 -8.70
N ARG A 318 -1.14 1.12 -8.20
CA ARG A 318 -0.51 1.48 -6.93
C ARG A 318 -1.52 2.00 -5.92
N PHE A 319 -1.52 1.44 -4.71
CA PHE A 319 -2.28 1.98 -3.60
C PHE A 319 -1.40 2.93 -2.78
N VAL A 320 -1.59 4.23 -3.04
CA VAL A 320 -0.81 5.31 -2.45
C VAL A 320 -1.31 5.60 -1.03
N ARG A 321 -0.39 5.89 -0.12
CA ARG A 321 -0.67 6.22 1.29
C ARG A 321 -1.72 7.34 1.42
N ASN A 322 -2.69 7.16 2.34
CA ASN A 322 -3.74 8.14 2.59
C ASN A 322 -3.16 9.46 3.14
N THR A 323 -3.66 10.61 2.66
CA THR A 323 -3.17 11.95 2.99
C THR A 323 -3.49 12.43 4.41
N ALA A 324 -4.50 11.87 5.08
CA ALA A 324 -4.82 12.14 6.49
C ALA A 324 -4.17 11.14 7.47
N GLN A 325 -3.46 10.12 6.99
CA GLN A 325 -2.70 9.23 7.86
C GLN A 325 -1.52 10.01 8.47
N THR A 326 -1.55 10.26 9.78
CA THR A 326 -0.55 11.08 10.48
C THR A 326 0.67 10.29 10.95
N SER A 327 0.52 8.99 11.22
CA SER A 327 1.63 8.10 11.63
C SER A 327 2.30 7.42 10.43
N THR A 328 3.62 7.36 10.43
CA THR A 328 4.43 6.68 9.39
C THR A 328 4.14 5.17 9.29
N PHE A 329 3.62 4.58 10.37
CA PHE A 329 3.28 3.16 10.52
C PHE A 329 1.77 3.00 10.81
N PRO A 330 1.20 1.77 10.83
CA PRO A 330 -0.24 1.52 10.85
C PRO A 330 -1.07 2.38 11.82
N SER A 331 -2.03 3.09 11.25
CA SER A 331 -3.16 3.73 11.94
C SER A 331 -4.41 3.58 11.07
N GLY A 332 -5.59 3.58 11.67
CA GLY A 332 -6.85 3.20 11.01
C GLY A 332 -7.30 4.05 9.80
N THR A 333 -6.54 5.07 9.42
CA THR A 333 -6.77 5.89 8.23
C THR A 333 -6.19 5.20 6.98
N ARG A 334 -7.01 4.40 6.30
CA ARG A 334 -6.62 3.60 5.13
C ARG A 334 -6.94 4.30 3.81
N THR A 335 -6.22 3.96 2.75
CA THR A 335 -6.66 4.18 1.36
C THR A 335 -7.65 3.06 1.02
N THR A 336 -8.77 3.38 0.39
CA THR A 336 -9.88 2.44 0.21
C THR A 336 -10.46 2.59 -1.19
N LEU A 337 -10.75 1.48 -1.86
CA LEU A 337 -11.46 1.43 -3.14
C LEU A 337 -12.76 0.64 -2.95
N ARG A 338 -13.92 1.25 -3.15
CA ARG A 338 -15.23 0.66 -2.79
C ARG A 338 -16.23 0.66 -3.95
N THR A 339 -16.68 -0.51 -4.40
CA THR A 339 -17.78 -0.67 -5.37
C THR A 339 -18.74 -1.80 -4.98
N PRO A 340 -20.07 -1.62 -5.08
CA PRO A 340 -21.04 -2.70 -4.81
C PRO A 340 -20.95 -3.83 -5.85
N GLY A 341 -20.59 -3.51 -7.10
CA GLY A 341 -20.56 -4.42 -8.24
C GLY A 341 -19.23 -5.14 -8.46
N ASN A 342 -19.03 -5.63 -9.69
CA ASN A 342 -17.80 -6.27 -10.13
C ASN A 342 -16.63 -5.28 -10.18
N LEU A 343 -15.43 -5.78 -9.89
CA LEU A 343 -14.18 -5.05 -10.09
C LEU A 343 -13.13 -5.95 -10.73
N THR A 344 -12.69 -5.60 -11.94
CA THR A 344 -11.45 -6.10 -12.53
C THR A 344 -10.30 -5.13 -12.21
N LEU A 345 -9.18 -5.66 -11.74
CA LEU A 345 -7.89 -4.96 -11.67
C LEU A 345 -6.89 -5.68 -12.59
N THR A 346 -6.52 -5.08 -13.72
CA THR A 346 -5.59 -5.63 -14.71
C THR A 346 -4.30 -4.81 -14.72
N ALA A 347 -3.14 -5.44 -14.45
CA ALA A 347 -1.85 -4.73 -14.40
C ALA A 347 -0.66 -5.67 -14.62
N ALA A 348 0.54 -5.11 -14.75
CA ALA A 348 1.78 -5.86 -14.56
C ALA A 348 1.94 -6.30 -13.09
N GLN A 349 1.55 -5.45 -12.14
CA GLN A 349 1.46 -5.77 -10.71
C GLN A 349 0.59 -4.78 -9.91
N LEU A 350 0.04 -5.24 -8.79
CA LEU A 350 -0.69 -4.47 -7.78
C LEU A 350 0.14 -4.39 -6.49
N TYR A 351 0.32 -3.20 -5.92
CA TYR A 351 1.02 -3.07 -4.62
C TYR A 351 0.69 -1.78 -3.83
N PRO A 352 0.83 -1.80 -2.49
CA PRO A 352 0.82 -0.59 -1.67
C PRO A 352 2.19 0.12 -1.67
N THR A 353 2.19 1.45 -1.68
CA THR A 353 3.41 2.28 -1.56
C THR A 353 4.01 2.19 -0.15
N THR A 354 5.22 2.72 0.09
CA THR A 354 5.89 2.51 1.40
C THR A 354 5.03 2.99 2.58
N GLY A 355 4.76 2.11 3.54
CA GLY A 355 3.93 2.39 4.72
C GLY A 355 2.46 2.73 4.44
N ALA A 356 1.95 2.45 3.23
CA ALA A 356 0.55 2.66 2.87
C ALA A 356 -0.33 1.51 3.35
N GLN A 357 -1.44 1.83 4.02
CA GLN A 357 -2.50 0.86 4.30
C GLN A 357 -3.61 1.01 3.25
N ALA A 358 -3.96 -0.09 2.59
CA ALA A 358 -4.83 -0.13 1.43
C ALA A 358 -5.91 -1.21 1.57
N GLU A 359 -7.12 -0.90 1.14
CA GLU A 359 -8.27 -1.80 1.14
C GLU A 359 -9.04 -1.73 -0.18
N VAL A 360 -9.52 -2.87 -0.65
CA VAL A 360 -10.46 -2.97 -1.76
C VAL A 360 -11.70 -3.70 -1.26
N TYR A 361 -12.87 -3.08 -1.43
CA TYR A 361 -14.18 -3.66 -1.18
C TYR A 361 -14.94 -3.71 -2.51
N ALA A 362 -15.11 -4.91 -3.05
CA ALA A 362 -15.87 -5.17 -4.28
C ALA A 362 -16.94 -6.24 -4.03
N ALA A 363 -17.93 -6.35 -4.93
CA ALA A 363 -18.93 -7.42 -4.91
C ALA A 363 -19.64 -7.61 -3.55
N PHE A 364 -19.91 -6.50 -2.87
CA PHE A 364 -20.46 -6.50 -1.51
C PHE A 364 -21.98 -6.31 -1.46
N ASP A 365 -22.63 -6.04 -2.60
CA ASP A 365 -24.09 -5.98 -2.67
C ASP A 365 -24.68 -7.39 -2.52
N PRO A 366 -25.45 -7.70 -1.46
CA PRO A 366 -26.00 -9.04 -1.26
C PRO A 366 -27.07 -9.42 -2.29
N SER A 367 -27.56 -8.46 -3.09
CA SER A 367 -28.41 -8.75 -4.26
C SER A 367 -27.62 -9.22 -5.49
N LEU A 368 -26.29 -9.12 -5.46
CA LEU A 368 -25.36 -9.49 -6.53
C LEU A 368 -24.44 -10.67 -6.13
N PRO A 369 -24.99 -11.87 -5.81
CA PRO A 369 -24.19 -13.03 -5.42
C PRO A 369 -23.30 -13.59 -6.55
N ASP A 370 -23.47 -13.09 -7.79
CA ASP A 370 -22.64 -13.40 -8.96
C ASP A 370 -21.43 -12.47 -9.12
N ALA A 371 -21.37 -11.38 -8.35
CA ALA A 371 -20.31 -10.39 -8.44
C ALA A 371 -18.99 -10.91 -7.84
N ARG A 372 -17.86 -10.43 -8.38
CA ARG A 372 -16.51 -10.86 -7.99
C ARG A 372 -15.49 -9.73 -8.01
N LEU A 373 -14.40 -9.94 -7.28
CA LEU A 373 -13.14 -9.22 -7.42
C LEU A 373 -12.19 -10.07 -8.27
N SER A 374 -11.82 -9.60 -9.46
CA SER A 374 -10.89 -10.30 -10.35
C SER A 374 -9.59 -9.52 -10.54
N ILE A 375 -8.47 -10.10 -10.10
CA ILE A 375 -7.14 -9.56 -10.33
C ILE A 375 -6.52 -10.31 -11.51
N LYS A 376 -6.10 -9.58 -12.56
CA LYS A 376 -5.60 -10.12 -13.83
C LYS A 376 -4.21 -9.56 -14.15
N ARG A 377 -3.43 -10.31 -14.92
CA ARG A 377 -2.19 -9.82 -15.53
C ARG A 377 -2.51 -9.02 -16.80
N ILE A 378 -1.70 -8.02 -17.12
CA ILE A 378 -1.71 -7.38 -18.44
C ILE A 378 -1.02 -8.27 -19.50
N ASP A 379 0.06 -8.97 -19.10
CA ASP A 379 0.80 -9.92 -19.93
C ASP A 379 1.57 -10.95 -19.05
N ASP A 380 2.29 -11.88 -19.69
CA ASP A 380 3.09 -12.91 -19.03
C ASP A 380 4.45 -12.41 -18.49
N ALA A 381 4.85 -11.16 -18.76
CA ALA A 381 6.10 -10.61 -18.26
C ALA A 381 6.00 -10.35 -16.75
N LEU A 382 7.07 -10.67 -16.01
CA LEU A 382 7.13 -10.42 -14.57
C LEU A 382 7.89 -9.11 -14.30
N PRO A 383 7.24 -8.08 -13.74
CA PRO A 383 7.93 -6.84 -13.39
C PRO A 383 8.89 -7.04 -12.22
N GLN A 384 9.85 -6.12 -12.11
CA GLN A 384 10.74 -5.99 -10.95
C GLN A 384 9.91 -5.77 -9.67
N THR A 385 10.33 -6.37 -8.56
CA THR A 385 9.74 -6.14 -7.23
C THR A 385 9.66 -4.65 -6.95
N PRO A 386 8.49 -4.12 -6.55
CA PRO A 386 8.30 -2.68 -6.41
C PRO A 386 9.19 -2.13 -5.31
N PHE A 387 9.63 -0.89 -5.51
CA PHE A 387 10.44 -0.16 -4.54
C PHE A 387 9.54 0.44 -3.45
N SER A 388 8.90 -0.44 -2.67
CA SER A 388 8.14 -0.10 -1.47
C SER A 388 8.40 -1.15 -0.37
N ALA A 389 8.13 -0.78 0.88
CA ALA A 389 8.18 -1.68 2.02
C ALA A 389 7.07 -1.37 3.03
N PHE A 390 6.69 -2.34 3.87
CA PHE A 390 5.78 -2.15 5.02
C PHE A 390 4.39 -1.61 4.68
N GLY A 391 3.96 -1.69 3.42
CA GLY A 391 2.57 -1.43 3.03
C GLY A 391 1.69 -2.66 3.28
N SER A 392 0.41 -2.46 3.52
CA SER A 392 -0.56 -3.55 3.70
C SER A 392 -1.71 -3.41 2.70
N LEU A 393 -2.03 -4.47 1.94
CA LEU A 393 -3.12 -4.49 0.96
C LEU A 393 -4.14 -5.59 1.29
N SER A 394 -5.33 -5.17 1.71
CA SER A 394 -6.47 -6.06 1.92
C SER A 394 -7.43 -6.01 0.73
N LEU A 395 -7.93 -7.17 0.32
CA LEU A 395 -8.81 -7.37 -0.82
C LEU A 395 -10.03 -8.17 -0.35
N TYR A 396 -11.21 -7.55 -0.40
CA TYR A 396 -12.44 -8.06 0.20
C TYR A 396 -13.57 -8.15 -0.84
N ALA A 397 -14.12 -9.35 -0.99
CA ALA A 397 -15.29 -9.66 -1.80
C ALA A 397 -15.91 -11.00 -1.34
N THR A 398 -17.11 -11.32 -1.84
CA THR A 398 -17.73 -12.65 -1.70
C THR A 398 -16.93 -13.74 -2.42
N VAL A 399 -16.42 -13.44 -3.61
CA VAL A 399 -15.52 -14.28 -4.42
C VAL A 399 -14.33 -13.46 -4.92
N ILE A 400 -13.12 -13.99 -4.75
CA ILE A 400 -11.87 -13.36 -5.21
C ILE A 400 -11.14 -14.28 -6.19
N ASP A 401 -11.00 -13.84 -7.44
CA ASP A 401 -10.25 -14.51 -8.50
C ASP A 401 -8.87 -13.86 -8.66
N GLN A 402 -7.84 -14.47 -8.08
CA GLN A 402 -6.47 -13.98 -8.02
C GLN A 402 -5.63 -14.60 -9.14
N GLY A 403 -5.67 -14.01 -10.33
CA GLY A 403 -4.85 -14.41 -11.49
C GLY A 403 -3.67 -13.49 -11.79
N GLY A 404 -3.57 -12.33 -11.15
CA GLY A 404 -2.53 -11.34 -11.38
C GLY A 404 -1.28 -11.50 -10.49
N VAL A 405 -0.48 -10.43 -10.45
CA VAL A 405 0.67 -10.27 -9.55
C VAL A 405 0.30 -9.26 -8.47
N ILE A 406 0.32 -9.67 -7.20
CA ILE A 406 0.07 -8.84 -6.02
C ILE A 406 1.32 -8.88 -5.15
N ARG A 407 1.88 -7.72 -4.77
CA ARG A 407 3.08 -7.65 -3.91
C ARG A 407 2.90 -6.65 -2.76
N ALA A 408 3.42 -6.98 -1.59
CA ALA A 408 3.59 -6.07 -0.46
C ALA A 408 4.90 -6.39 0.28
N PRO A 409 6.06 -5.94 -0.22
CA PRO A 409 7.37 -6.36 0.31
C PRO A 409 7.54 -5.98 1.79
N LEU A 410 7.93 -6.96 2.63
CA LEU A 410 8.01 -6.81 4.10
C LEU A 410 6.71 -6.29 4.75
N GLY A 411 5.56 -6.52 4.10
CA GLY A 411 4.26 -6.04 4.50
C GLY A 411 3.21 -7.13 4.44
N ASP A 412 1.94 -6.75 4.40
CA ASP A 412 0.82 -7.68 4.55
C ASP A 412 -0.09 -7.71 3.31
N ILE A 413 -0.56 -8.90 2.94
CA ILE A 413 -1.63 -9.11 1.97
C ILE A 413 -2.75 -9.88 2.65
N VAL A 414 -3.98 -9.37 2.56
CA VAL A 414 -5.18 -10.07 3.05
C VAL A 414 -6.12 -10.34 1.87
N LEU A 415 -6.56 -11.59 1.73
CA LEU A 415 -7.50 -12.06 0.71
C LEU A 415 -8.73 -12.64 1.39
N GLY A 416 -9.84 -11.90 1.35
CA GLY A 416 -11.12 -12.24 1.96
C GLY A 416 -11.32 -11.69 3.38
N ALA A 417 -12.52 -11.89 3.93
CA ALA A 417 -12.87 -11.55 5.31
C ALA A 417 -13.96 -12.48 5.87
N ASP A 418 -13.99 -12.66 7.18
CA ASP A 418 -15.08 -13.29 7.94
C ASP A 418 -16.25 -12.32 8.12
N SER A 419 -15.91 -11.09 8.47
CA SER A 419 -16.77 -9.93 8.67
C SER A 419 -15.96 -8.66 8.37
N ASN A 420 -16.61 -7.53 8.11
CA ASN A 420 -15.91 -6.25 7.99
C ASN A 420 -16.51 -5.15 8.87
N SER A 421 -15.68 -4.19 9.27
CA SER A 421 -16.02 -3.11 10.22
C SER A 421 -17.11 -2.14 9.74
N PHE A 422 -17.61 -2.32 8.52
CA PHE A 422 -18.68 -1.54 7.91
C PHE A 422 -19.96 -2.38 7.69
N GLY A 423 -20.02 -3.62 8.20
CA GLY A 423 -21.17 -4.52 8.08
C GLY A 423 -21.59 -4.82 6.64
N THR A 424 -20.66 -4.66 5.68
CA THR A 424 -21.00 -4.60 4.24
C THR A 424 -20.76 -5.92 3.51
N ILE A 425 -19.81 -6.75 3.96
CA ILE A 425 -19.49 -8.04 3.33
C ILE A 425 -19.80 -9.16 4.32
N SER A 426 -20.65 -10.11 3.89
CA SER A 426 -20.75 -11.43 4.50
C SER A 426 -19.54 -12.28 4.14
N THR A 427 -19.13 -13.19 5.03
CA THR A 427 -17.96 -14.08 4.91
C THR A 427 -17.61 -14.49 3.48
N THR A 428 -16.36 -14.23 3.06
CA THR A 428 -15.85 -14.61 1.74
C THR A 428 -16.01 -16.11 1.50
N GLY A 429 -16.76 -16.50 0.47
CA GLY A 429 -17.01 -17.90 0.17
C GLY A 429 -15.82 -18.60 -0.49
N ALA A 430 -15.14 -17.92 -1.41
CA ALA A 430 -14.04 -18.51 -2.17
C ALA A 430 -12.91 -17.51 -2.49
N VAL A 431 -11.66 -17.97 -2.35
CA VAL A 431 -10.47 -17.33 -2.92
C VAL A 431 -9.78 -18.32 -3.87
N ASN A 432 -9.76 -17.98 -5.16
CA ASN A 432 -9.19 -18.79 -6.22
C ASN A 432 -7.84 -18.20 -6.66
N LEU A 433 -6.73 -18.88 -6.38
CA LEU A 433 -5.41 -18.52 -6.91
C LEU A 433 -5.23 -19.22 -8.26
N LEU A 434 -5.31 -18.47 -9.35
CA LEU A 434 -5.36 -19.01 -10.72
C LEU A 434 -3.94 -19.31 -11.26
N PRO A 435 -3.80 -20.16 -12.31
CA PRO A 435 -2.50 -20.47 -12.90
C PRO A 435 -1.72 -19.23 -13.33
N GLY A 436 -0.42 -19.18 -13.00
CA GLY A 436 0.47 -18.06 -13.35
C GLY A 436 0.34 -16.83 -12.44
N SER A 437 -0.48 -16.89 -11.40
CA SER A 437 -0.60 -15.82 -10.40
C SER A 437 0.57 -15.80 -9.42
N ILE A 438 0.83 -14.61 -8.85
CA ILE A 438 1.78 -14.43 -7.76
C ILE A 438 1.13 -13.57 -6.67
N THR A 439 1.17 -14.05 -5.43
CA THR A 439 0.94 -13.25 -4.23
C THR A 439 2.21 -13.27 -3.39
N SER A 440 2.89 -12.13 -3.23
CA SER A 440 4.23 -12.05 -2.59
C SER A 440 4.32 -10.99 -1.49
N VAL A 441 4.91 -11.36 -0.37
CA VAL A 441 5.36 -10.42 0.69
C VAL A 441 6.89 -10.39 0.84
N SER A 442 7.59 -11.05 -0.09
CA SER A 442 9.04 -11.05 -0.14
C SER A 442 9.59 -9.70 -0.62
N ALA A 443 10.76 -9.36 -0.10
CA ALA A 443 11.61 -8.31 -0.66
C ALA A 443 12.88 -8.89 -1.29
N ALA A 444 12.95 -10.20 -1.58
CA ALA A 444 14.10 -10.83 -2.22
C ALA A 444 14.51 -10.08 -3.51
N GLY A 445 15.79 -9.71 -3.61
CA GLY A 445 16.33 -8.91 -4.70
C GLY A 445 16.06 -7.38 -4.64
N LEU A 446 15.30 -6.90 -3.66
CA LEU A 446 15.09 -5.47 -3.43
C LEU A 446 16.22 -4.86 -2.59
N LEU A 447 16.75 -3.72 -3.03
CA LEU A 447 17.65 -2.87 -2.25
C LEU A 447 17.02 -1.48 -2.15
N LEU A 448 16.48 -1.15 -0.98
CA LEU A 448 15.65 0.04 -0.78
C LEU A 448 16.35 1.04 0.17
N PRO A 449 16.53 2.32 -0.20
CA PRO A 449 16.98 3.34 0.73
C PRO A 449 15.88 3.59 1.77
N PHE A 450 16.12 3.26 3.03
CA PHE A 450 15.07 3.28 4.05
C PHE A 450 15.58 3.78 5.40
N GLY A 451 15.36 5.07 5.69
CA GLY A 451 15.73 5.67 6.98
C GLY A 451 17.24 5.68 7.24
N GLY A 452 17.65 5.63 8.51
CA GLY A 452 19.04 5.51 8.95
C GLY A 452 19.24 5.95 10.40
N THR A 453 20.47 5.84 10.91
CA THR A 453 20.84 6.30 12.27
C THR A 453 22.04 7.23 12.23
N THR A 454 22.01 8.35 12.96
CA THR A 454 23.15 9.29 13.08
C THR A 454 24.18 8.89 14.13
N ASP A 455 23.80 8.02 15.07
CA ASP A 455 24.51 7.78 16.33
C ASP A 455 24.65 6.30 16.71
N GLY A 456 23.98 5.38 16.01
CA GLY A 456 23.92 3.97 16.37
C GLY A 456 22.93 3.64 17.51
N VAL A 457 22.23 4.64 18.05
CA VAL A 457 21.29 4.50 19.19
C VAL A 457 19.84 4.50 18.70
N SER A 458 19.51 5.43 17.80
CA SER A 458 18.17 5.62 17.25
C SER A 458 18.17 5.47 15.72
N TYR A 459 17.34 4.57 15.19
CA TYR A 459 17.08 4.47 13.75
C TYR A 459 15.82 5.27 13.44
N LYS A 460 15.87 6.12 12.42
CA LYS A 460 14.81 7.07 12.10
C LYS A 460 14.39 6.93 10.65
N TYR A 461 13.08 7.03 10.43
CA TYR A 461 12.46 7.01 9.10
C TYR A 461 11.33 8.05 9.08
N ASN A 462 11.33 8.89 8.03
CA ASN A 462 10.49 10.08 7.92
C ASN A 462 10.47 10.96 9.20
N GLY A 463 11.64 11.18 9.81
CA GLY A 463 11.81 12.01 11.03
C GLY A 463 11.44 11.33 12.35
N GLY A 464 10.51 10.36 12.36
CA GLY A 464 10.19 9.55 13.52
C GLY A 464 11.19 8.42 13.76
N GLU A 465 11.19 7.81 14.96
CA GLU A 465 11.93 6.57 15.20
C GLU A 465 11.25 5.37 14.51
N PHE A 466 12.05 4.39 14.13
CA PHE A 466 11.60 3.13 13.54
C PHE A 466 12.21 1.93 14.25
N SER A 467 11.37 0.92 14.46
CA SER A 467 11.81 -0.46 14.58
C SER A 467 10.89 -1.32 13.72
N TYR A 468 11.49 -2.14 12.85
CA TYR A 468 10.87 -3.39 12.45
C TYR A 468 10.69 -4.24 13.72
N GLY A 469 9.67 -5.11 13.73
CA GLY A 469 9.28 -5.77 14.97
C GLY A 469 10.29 -6.82 15.47
N GLY A 470 10.08 -7.32 16.70
CA GLY A 470 10.84 -8.46 17.20
C GLY A 470 10.59 -9.74 16.39
N ILE A 471 11.47 -10.73 16.51
CA ILE A 471 11.38 -12.07 15.89
C ILE A 471 9.97 -12.69 15.98
N ASN A 472 9.31 -12.50 17.13
CA ASN A 472 8.00 -13.05 17.41
C ASN A 472 6.84 -12.26 16.74
N THR A 473 7.05 -11.05 16.23
CA THR A 473 5.96 -10.12 15.85
C THR A 473 5.39 -10.33 14.45
N PRO A 474 4.09 -10.05 14.23
CA PRO A 474 3.47 -10.05 12.89
C PRO A 474 4.11 -9.07 11.90
N VAL A 475 4.76 -8.00 12.39
CA VAL A 475 5.34 -6.89 11.59
C VAL A 475 6.44 -7.33 10.61
N GLY A 476 6.84 -8.60 10.63
CA GLY A 476 7.65 -9.20 9.55
C GLY A 476 6.94 -9.25 8.19
N GLY A 477 5.60 -9.21 8.18
CA GLY A 477 4.75 -9.33 6.99
C GLY A 477 4.13 -10.73 6.83
N SER A 478 2.97 -10.79 6.18
CA SER A 478 2.16 -11.99 6.07
C SER A 478 1.27 -12.04 4.82
N ILE A 479 0.98 -13.26 4.32
CA ILE A 479 -0.15 -13.50 3.42
C ILE A 479 -1.24 -14.12 4.27
N THR A 480 -2.42 -13.52 4.32
CA THR A 480 -3.56 -14.01 5.10
C THR A 480 -4.75 -14.28 4.18
N PHE A 481 -5.23 -15.52 4.19
CA PHE A 481 -6.52 -15.88 3.62
C PHE A 481 -7.57 -15.88 4.73
N ASN A 482 -8.74 -15.34 4.43
CA ASN A 482 -9.88 -15.30 5.34
C ASN A 482 -11.16 -15.63 4.55
N ALA A 483 -11.54 -16.91 4.48
CA ALA A 483 -12.60 -17.41 3.60
C ALA A 483 -13.12 -18.79 4.02
N GLN A 484 -14.27 -19.21 3.46
CA GLN A 484 -14.78 -20.58 3.61
C GLN A 484 -13.96 -21.60 2.80
N SER A 485 -13.45 -21.21 1.62
CA SER A 485 -12.61 -22.07 0.77
C SER A 485 -11.46 -21.30 0.12
N VAL A 486 -10.28 -21.90 0.10
CA VAL A 486 -9.07 -21.41 -0.59
C VAL A 486 -8.59 -22.46 -1.58
N VAL A 487 -8.56 -22.11 -2.87
CA VAL A 487 -8.18 -23.01 -3.97
C VAL A 487 -6.94 -22.50 -4.68
N GLY A 488 -5.81 -23.18 -4.50
CA GLY A 488 -4.55 -22.95 -5.21
C GLY A 488 -4.42 -23.84 -6.44
N HIS A 489 -4.54 -23.28 -7.64
CA HIS A 489 -4.37 -24.01 -8.88
C HIS A 489 -2.88 -24.25 -9.23
N PRO A 490 -2.56 -25.26 -10.07
CA PRO A 490 -1.21 -25.47 -10.58
C PRO A 490 -0.62 -24.21 -11.23
N GLY A 491 0.59 -23.84 -10.81
CA GLY A 491 1.28 -22.65 -11.28
C GLY A 491 0.93 -21.34 -10.56
N ALA A 492 0.02 -21.35 -9.58
CA ALA A 492 -0.13 -20.23 -8.64
C ALA A 492 1.03 -20.22 -7.63
N THR A 493 1.55 -19.03 -7.28
CA THR A 493 2.70 -18.88 -6.37
C THR A 493 2.38 -18.00 -5.16
N LEU A 494 2.61 -18.55 -3.97
CA LEU A 494 2.66 -17.82 -2.70
C LEU A 494 4.11 -17.61 -2.31
N ASP A 495 4.59 -16.37 -2.37
CA ASP A 495 5.98 -16.02 -2.09
C ASP A 495 6.12 -15.33 -0.73
N LEU A 496 6.53 -16.12 0.26
CA LEU A 496 6.79 -15.72 1.63
C LEU A 496 8.31 -15.75 1.92
N SER A 497 9.15 -15.64 0.88
CA SER A 497 10.59 -15.78 1.05
C SER A 497 11.20 -14.65 1.90
N GLY A 498 12.32 -14.98 2.52
CA GLY A 498 13.18 -14.02 3.19
C GLY A 498 14.16 -13.39 2.22
N GLY A 499 14.53 -12.14 2.48
CA GLY A 499 15.48 -11.38 1.67
C GLY A 499 15.03 -9.96 1.39
N GLY A 500 15.89 -9.24 0.68
CA GLY A 500 15.82 -7.79 0.53
C GLY A 500 16.69 -7.09 1.56
N GLU A 501 17.07 -5.86 1.27
CA GLU A 501 17.94 -5.06 2.11
C GLU A 501 17.42 -3.62 2.23
N LEU A 502 17.50 -3.11 3.45
CA LEU A 502 17.03 -1.78 3.84
C LEU A 502 18.26 -0.91 4.11
N ALA A 503 18.74 -0.28 3.04
CA ALA A 503 19.93 0.56 3.04
C ALA A 503 19.66 1.85 3.83
N GLY A 504 20.05 1.83 5.11
CA GLY A 504 19.95 2.99 5.99
C GLY A 504 21.07 3.98 5.77
N SER A 505 20.73 5.25 5.68
CA SER A 505 21.67 6.37 5.51
C SER A 505 21.19 7.59 6.28
N ALA A 506 22.02 8.14 7.17
CA ALA A 506 21.72 9.40 7.86
C ALA A 506 22.85 10.41 7.67
N PHE A 507 22.52 11.63 7.23
CA PHE A 507 23.46 12.72 7.06
C PHE A 507 24.06 13.16 8.41
N ILE A 508 25.38 13.37 8.45
CA ILE A 508 26.13 13.91 9.58
C ILE A 508 26.68 15.28 9.19
N SER A 509 26.15 16.36 9.78
CA SER A 509 26.70 17.70 9.60
C SER A 509 28.02 17.85 10.36
N GLY A 510 29.05 18.36 9.70
CA GLY A 510 30.35 18.59 10.33
C GLY A 510 31.50 18.71 9.33
N ARG A 511 32.68 18.19 9.70
CA ARG A 511 33.91 18.30 8.89
C ARG A 511 33.80 17.66 7.50
N GLY A 512 32.93 16.65 7.33
CA GLY A 512 32.65 16.01 6.04
C GLY A 512 31.57 16.70 5.20
N GLY A 513 31.04 17.84 5.64
CA GLY A 513 30.03 18.62 4.93
C GLY A 513 29.02 19.26 5.89
N SER A 514 28.69 20.54 5.70
CA SER A 514 27.73 21.25 6.56
C SER A 514 26.27 20.99 6.18
N VAL A 515 26.00 20.64 4.92
CA VAL A 515 24.65 20.44 4.36
C VAL A 515 24.53 19.10 3.62
N ASP A 516 23.31 18.56 3.62
CA ASP A 516 22.96 17.31 2.93
C ASP A 516 22.76 17.56 1.43
N ILE A 517 23.77 17.27 0.61
CA ILE A 517 23.73 17.54 -0.84
C ILE A 517 22.73 16.68 -1.60
N LEU A 518 22.15 15.63 -1.01
CA LEU A 518 21.04 14.91 -1.62
C LEU A 518 19.77 15.76 -1.64
N THR A 519 19.65 16.75 -0.76
CA THR A 519 18.42 17.55 -0.62
C THR A 519 18.64 19.05 -0.84
N THR A 520 19.80 19.43 -1.40
CA THR A 520 20.11 20.81 -1.81
C THR A 520 21.11 20.86 -2.98
N ALA A 521 21.07 21.93 -3.75
CA ALA A 521 21.96 22.17 -4.89
C ALA A 521 23.43 22.35 -4.45
N LEU A 522 24.40 21.98 -5.29
CA LEU A 522 25.83 22.05 -4.93
C LEU A 522 26.31 23.49 -4.63
N ALA A 523 25.71 24.51 -5.24
CA ALA A 523 25.96 25.93 -4.92
C ALA A 523 25.67 26.27 -3.43
N ASN A 524 24.71 25.58 -2.80
CA ASN A 524 24.38 25.76 -1.39
C ASN A 524 25.36 25.04 -0.44
N ALA A 525 26.13 24.07 -0.96
CA ALA A 525 27.18 23.38 -0.21
C ALA A 525 28.53 24.10 -0.29
N ASN A 526 28.82 24.72 -1.44
CA ASN A 526 29.95 25.64 -1.59
C ASN A 526 29.67 26.63 -2.73
N PRO A 527 29.66 27.96 -2.49
CA PRO A 527 29.50 28.98 -3.53
C PRO A 527 30.54 28.93 -4.66
N ALA A 528 31.69 28.27 -4.46
CA ALA A 528 32.68 28.02 -5.50
C ALA A 528 32.26 26.98 -6.56
N ASN A 529 31.11 26.30 -6.38
CA ASN A 529 30.50 25.41 -7.37
C ASN A 529 29.74 26.23 -8.43
N SER A 530 30.44 27.09 -9.18
CA SER A 530 29.87 28.02 -10.18
C SER A 530 29.14 27.36 -11.36
N PHE A 531 29.21 26.03 -11.48
CA PHE A 531 28.47 25.21 -12.43
C PHE A 531 27.07 24.79 -11.91
N SER A 532 26.73 25.12 -10.67
CA SER A 532 25.45 24.86 -9.99
C SER A 532 24.77 26.19 -9.65
N ALA A 533 23.44 26.17 -9.47
CA ALA A 533 22.65 27.33 -9.04
C ALA A 533 21.79 26.98 -7.83
N SER A 534 21.59 27.94 -6.93
CA SER A 534 20.66 27.77 -5.81
C SER A 534 19.22 27.65 -6.35
N GLY A 535 18.48 26.68 -5.83
CA GLY A 535 17.15 26.33 -6.33
C GLY A 535 17.10 25.25 -7.43
N ASN A 536 18.26 24.76 -7.92
CA ASN A 536 18.30 23.58 -8.79
C ASN A 536 17.65 22.37 -8.10
N ALA A 537 16.83 21.62 -8.85
CA ALA A 537 16.17 20.42 -8.34
C ALA A 537 17.15 19.22 -8.29
N VAL A 538 17.06 18.42 -7.23
CA VAL A 538 17.98 17.29 -6.97
C VAL A 538 17.21 15.97 -6.92
N TYR A 539 17.69 15.02 -7.72
CA TYR A 539 17.12 13.69 -7.94
C TYR A 539 18.23 12.64 -7.95
N ALA A 540 17.87 11.40 -8.21
CA ALA A 540 18.79 10.33 -8.53
C ALA A 540 18.41 9.63 -9.84
N ILE A 541 19.34 8.87 -10.40
CA ILE A 541 19.08 7.83 -11.42
C ILE A 541 19.83 6.56 -11.01
N MET A 542 19.22 5.40 -11.27
CA MET A 542 19.82 4.10 -10.98
C MET A 542 19.79 3.24 -12.26
N PRO A 543 20.95 2.89 -12.84
CA PRO A 543 21.02 1.93 -13.94
C PRO A 543 20.38 0.60 -13.53
N GLY A 544 19.53 0.03 -14.40
CA GLY A 544 18.81 -1.21 -14.11
C GLY A 544 17.51 -1.04 -13.30
N TYR A 545 17.09 0.19 -12.98
CA TYR A 545 15.72 0.42 -12.50
C TYR A 545 14.72 0.21 -13.66
N ALA A 546 13.82 -0.77 -13.53
CA ALA A 546 12.97 -1.19 -14.64
C ALA A 546 11.67 -0.40 -14.82
N SER A 547 11.21 0.34 -13.80
CA SER A 547 9.93 1.07 -13.90
C SER A 547 10.09 2.46 -14.54
N SER A 548 9.10 2.83 -15.35
CA SER A 548 8.94 4.19 -15.89
C SER A 548 8.52 5.21 -14.84
N TYR A 549 8.07 4.78 -13.65
CA TYR A 549 7.42 5.62 -12.66
C TYR A 549 8.11 5.54 -11.31
N ALA A 550 8.64 6.66 -10.84
CA ALA A 550 9.36 6.80 -9.57
C ALA A 550 8.62 6.16 -8.37
N PRO A 551 9.34 5.66 -7.35
CA PRO A 551 8.73 5.17 -6.12
C PRO A 551 8.07 6.28 -5.33
N SER A 552 6.90 5.99 -4.73
CA SER A 552 6.23 6.89 -3.79
C SER A 552 6.54 6.45 -2.36
N ASP A 553 7.20 7.33 -1.60
CA ASP A 553 7.72 7.05 -0.28
C ASP A 553 7.55 8.29 0.63
N PRO A 554 6.90 8.17 1.81
CA PRO A 554 6.64 9.31 2.72
C PRO A 554 7.86 10.10 3.17
N SER A 555 9.07 9.54 3.13
CA SER A 555 10.31 10.25 3.51
C SER A 555 10.92 11.11 2.38
N THR A 556 10.34 11.05 1.18
CA THR A 556 10.80 11.78 -0.01
C THR A 556 10.62 13.29 0.16
N ARG A 557 11.72 14.04 0.33
CA ARG A 557 11.68 15.51 0.44
C ARG A 557 11.40 16.23 -0.89
N ALA A 558 11.80 15.63 -2.00
CA ALA A 558 11.56 16.14 -3.35
C ALA A 558 11.24 14.98 -4.29
N ALA A 559 9.98 14.92 -4.74
CA ALA A 559 9.53 13.91 -5.69
C ALA A 559 9.76 14.39 -7.14
N PRO A 560 10.23 13.51 -8.05
CA PRO A 560 10.06 13.71 -9.49
C PRO A 560 8.56 13.83 -9.84
N ALA A 561 8.25 14.48 -10.97
CA ALA A 561 6.90 14.39 -11.52
C ALA A 561 6.60 12.95 -12.00
N THR A 562 5.32 12.57 -12.05
CA THR A 562 4.92 11.24 -12.51
C THR A 562 5.46 10.95 -13.91
N GLY A 563 6.21 9.85 -14.05
CA GLY A 563 6.83 9.43 -15.32
C GLY A 563 8.05 10.26 -15.76
N GLN A 564 8.57 11.16 -14.93
CA GLN A 564 9.65 12.07 -15.34
C GLN A 564 10.97 11.32 -15.61
N GLN A 565 11.50 11.50 -16.81
CA GLN A 565 12.72 10.85 -17.31
C GLN A 565 13.78 11.86 -17.75
N ILE A 566 15.04 11.40 -17.80
CA ILE A 566 16.19 12.12 -18.35
C ILE A 566 16.94 11.22 -19.35
N THR A 567 17.19 11.73 -20.55
CA THR A 567 18.02 11.09 -21.58
C THR A 567 19.39 11.77 -21.61
N ILE A 568 20.46 10.98 -21.42
CA ILE A 568 21.86 11.44 -21.37
C ILE A 568 22.58 10.85 -22.61
N PRO A 569 22.69 11.60 -23.74
CA PRO A 569 22.99 10.98 -25.04
C PRO A 569 24.40 10.39 -25.19
N ALA A 570 25.37 10.87 -24.42
CA ALA A 570 26.76 10.39 -24.44
C ALA A 570 27.16 9.57 -23.20
N GLY A 571 26.24 9.40 -22.24
CA GLY A 571 26.57 8.90 -20.90
C GLY A 571 27.54 9.80 -20.14
N VAL A 572 28.10 9.27 -19.04
CA VAL A 572 29.30 9.79 -18.35
C VAL A 572 30.17 8.61 -17.89
N PRO A 573 31.43 8.77 -17.48
CA PRO A 573 32.22 7.66 -16.95
C PRO A 573 31.52 6.92 -15.78
N GLY A 574 31.18 5.65 -16.02
CA GLY A 574 30.40 4.80 -15.11
C GLY A 574 28.89 4.75 -15.36
N LEU A 575 28.36 5.56 -16.28
CA LEU A 575 26.95 5.63 -16.66
C LEU A 575 26.81 5.54 -18.19
N PRO A 576 26.19 4.48 -18.73
CA PRO A 576 25.94 4.38 -20.17
C PRO A 576 25.14 5.55 -20.75
N ALA A 577 25.17 5.69 -22.08
CA ALA A 577 24.20 6.52 -22.77
C ALA A 577 22.81 5.86 -22.69
N GLY A 578 21.76 6.64 -22.44
CA GLY A 578 20.40 6.12 -22.34
C GLY A 578 19.40 7.06 -21.69
N THR A 579 18.15 6.58 -21.57
CA THR A 579 17.05 7.24 -20.86
C THR A 579 16.86 6.58 -19.49
N TYR A 580 16.70 7.40 -18.46
CA TYR A 580 16.58 6.97 -17.07
C TYR A 580 15.38 7.64 -16.40
N THR A 581 14.56 6.88 -15.67
CA THR A 581 13.55 7.42 -14.75
C THR A 581 14.25 8.21 -13.65
N LEU A 582 13.82 9.45 -13.42
CA LEU A 582 14.28 10.22 -12.26
C LEU A 582 13.68 9.61 -11.00
N LEU A 583 14.51 9.50 -9.95
CA LEU A 583 14.16 8.93 -8.66
C LEU A 583 14.29 10.00 -7.57
N PRO A 584 13.63 9.82 -6.41
CA PRO A 584 13.96 10.55 -5.19
C PRO A 584 15.48 10.51 -4.91
N SER A 585 16.05 11.61 -4.45
CA SER A 585 17.51 11.77 -4.42
C SER A 585 18.25 10.79 -3.50
N GLN A 586 17.60 10.23 -2.47
CA GLN A 586 18.19 9.22 -1.58
C GLN A 586 18.66 7.95 -2.32
N TYR A 587 18.09 7.65 -3.48
CA TYR A 587 18.53 6.52 -4.32
C TYR A 587 19.96 6.70 -4.87
N ALA A 588 20.51 7.92 -4.88
CA ALA A 588 21.90 8.18 -5.33
C ALA A 588 22.98 7.58 -4.41
N LEU A 589 22.61 7.09 -3.21
CA LEU A 589 23.54 6.34 -2.36
C LEU A 589 23.62 4.85 -2.75
N LEU A 590 22.69 4.30 -3.52
CA LEU A 590 22.73 2.87 -3.89
C LEU A 590 23.94 2.55 -4.80
N PRO A 591 24.42 1.28 -4.80
CA PRO A 591 25.50 0.84 -5.69
C PRO A 591 25.20 1.15 -7.15
N GLY A 592 26.15 1.79 -7.84
CA GLY A 592 26.00 2.18 -9.25
C GLY A 592 25.03 3.35 -9.53
N ALA A 593 24.38 3.91 -8.51
CA ALA A 593 23.49 5.06 -8.67
C ALA A 593 24.23 6.40 -8.76
N PHE A 594 23.54 7.39 -9.33
CA PHE A 594 24.06 8.75 -9.54
C PHE A 594 23.06 9.78 -9.00
N ARG A 595 23.57 10.81 -8.33
CA ARG A 595 22.83 12.05 -8.06
C ARG A 595 22.74 12.85 -9.35
N VAL A 596 21.55 13.35 -9.65
CA VAL A 596 21.27 14.25 -10.77
C VAL A 596 20.79 15.58 -10.21
N GLU A 597 21.42 16.67 -10.60
CA GLU A 597 20.94 18.02 -10.33
C GLU A 597 20.57 18.70 -11.64
N LEU A 598 19.27 19.03 -11.80
CA LEU A 598 18.77 19.70 -12.99
C LEU A 598 18.91 21.21 -12.85
N SER A 599 19.57 21.81 -13.83
CA SER A 599 19.60 23.26 -14.07
C SER A 599 18.65 23.61 -15.22
N GLY A 600 18.53 24.90 -15.55
CA GLY A 600 17.73 25.36 -16.68
C GLY A 600 18.24 24.93 -18.06
N ILE A 601 17.54 25.41 -19.10
CA ILE A 601 17.87 25.18 -20.52
C ILE A 601 19.34 25.51 -20.80
N SER A 602 20.02 24.61 -21.53
CA SER A 602 21.42 24.80 -21.94
C SER A 602 21.54 25.95 -22.96
N LYS A 603 22.28 26.99 -22.58
CA LYS A 603 22.50 28.20 -23.39
C LYS A 603 23.69 28.12 -24.35
N ALA A 604 24.52 27.08 -24.20
CA ALA A 604 25.72 26.83 -24.97
C ALA A 604 26.04 25.33 -24.92
N PRO A 605 25.72 24.56 -25.98
CA PRO A 605 25.85 23.10 -25.99
C PRO A 605 27.26 22.59 -25.72
N LEU A 606 27.36 21.50 -24.97
CA LEU A 606 28.61 20.83 -24.61
C LEU A 606 28.95 19.73 -25.61
N SER A 607 30.22 19.63 -25.99
CA SER A 607 30.75 18.53 -26.81
C SER A 607 30.98 17.27 -25.95
N GLY A 608 29.90 16.70 -25.43
CA GLY A 608 29.93 15.60 -24.47
C GLY A 608 30.04 16.07 -23.01
N ALA A 609 30.39 15.12 -22.12
CA ALA A 609 30.42 15.35 -20.68
C ALA A 609 31.68 16.12 -20.23
N ILE A 610 31.50 17.28 -19.60
CA ILE A 610 32.60 18.08 -19.05
C ILE A 610 32.77 17.74 -17.56
N LYS A 611 33.97 17.29 -17.18
CA LYS A 611 34.31 17.07 -15.76
C LYS A 611 34.44 18.42 -15.03
N THR A 612 33.83 18.56 -13.86
CA THR A 612 33.89 19.80 -13.07
C THR A 612 35.26 20.00 -12.44
N GLU A 613 35.88 21.17 -12.64
CA GLU A 613 37.30 21.41 -12.27
C GLU A 613 37.51 21.94 -10.84
N SER A 614 36.52 22.63 -10.26
CA SER A 614 36.63 23.23 -8.92
C SER A 614 36.41 22.21 -7.81
N GLY A 615 37.50 21.65 -7.24
CA GLY A 615 37.47 20.79 -6.04
C GLY A 615 36.65 19.50 -6.13
N SER A 616 36.18 19.13 -7.32
CA SER A 616 35.06 18.20 -7.48
C SER A 616 35.53 16.76 -7.72
N TYR A 617 35.17 15.84 -6.83
CA TYR A 617 35.62 14.44 -6.86
C TYR A 617 34.94 13.55 -7.94
N GLY A 618 34.79 14.03 -9.17
CA GLY A 618 34.31 13.25 -10.32
C GLY A 618 32.84 13.44 -10.70
N SER A 619 32.28 14.64 -10.50
CA SER A 619 31.02 15.05 -11.13
C SER A 619 31.24 15.56 -12.56
N TYR A 620 30.20 15.45 -13.38
CA TYR A 620 30.18 15.81 -14.79
C TYR A 620 29.00 16.73 -15.09
N VAL A 621 29.24 17.80 -15.84
CA VAL A 621 28.19 18.60 -16.47
C VAL A 621 27.89 18.00 -17.84
N VAL A 622 26.62 17.73 -18.11
CA VAL A 622 26.11 17.28 -19.40
C VAL A 622 24.98 18.19 -19.85
N ASP A 623 24.70 18.18 -21.15
CA ASP A 623 23.38 18.56 -21.63
C ASP A 623 22.55 17.28 -21.84
N ALA A 624 21.29 17.32 -21.44
CA ALA A 624 20.39 16.17 -21.42
C ALA A 624 18.96 16.60 -21.81
N ASN A 625 18.16 15.69 -22.34
CA ASN A 625 16.74 15.95 -22.63
C ASN A 625 15.88 15.36 -21.52
N THR A 626 14.85 16.08 -21.09
CA THR A 626 13.80 15.51 -20.23
C THR A 626 12.66 14.94 -21.07
N SER A 627 11.86 14.05 -20.48
CA SER A 627 10.63 13.53 -21.08
C SER A 627 9.65 13.07 -19.99
N ILE A 628 8.39 12.81 -20.37
CA ILE A 628 7.43 12.08 -19.54
C ILE A 628 7.17 10.71 -20.19
N ALA A 629 7.40 9.64 -19.43
CA ALA A 629 7.28 8.27 -19.88
C ALA A 629 5.87 7.94 -20.42
N ASN A 630 5.81 7.15 -21.48
CA ASN A 630 4.59 6.74 -22.19
C ASN A 630 3.76 7.92 -22.76
N THR A 631 4.40 9.06 -23.02
CA THR A 631 3.81 10.23 -23.69
C THR A 631 4.67 10.68 -24.88
N SER A 632 4.17 11.61 -25.68
CA SER A 632 4.94 12.35 -26.70
C SER A 632 5.67 13.59 -26.13
N ILE A 633 5.64 13.80 -24.81
CA ILE A 633 6.18 15.00 -24.14
C ILE A 633 7.68 14.83 -23.93
N GLN A 634 8.46 15.51 -24.76
CA GLN A 634 9.92 15.60 -24.73
C GLN A 634 10.33 17.00 -25.21
N PRO A 635 10.68 17.93 -24.30
CA PRO A 635 11.07 19.28 -24.68
C PRO A 635 12.24 19.31 -25.69
N PRO A 636 12.12 20.10 -26.78
CA PRO A 636 13.08 20.08 -27.89
C PRO A 636 14.44 20.74 -27.57
N LEU A 637 14.55 21.43 -26.42
CA LEU A 637 15.79 22.01 -25.93
C LEU A 637 16.35 21.19 -24.77
N ALA A 638 17.64 20.88 -24.83
CA ALA A 638 18.33 20.19 -23.75
C ALA A 638 18.45 21.10 -22.51
N VAL A 639 18.24 20.52 -21.33
CA VAL A 639 18.58 21.11 -20.04
C VAL A 639 20.01 20.78 -19.66
N ARG A 640 20.63 21.62 -18.83
CA ARG A 640 21.93 21.31 -18.23
C ARG A 640 21.74 20.45 -16.98
N ALA A 641 22.43 19.33 -16.89
CA ALA A 641 22.40 18.45 -15.73
C ALA A 641 23.80 18.23 -15.15
N ILE A 642 23.90 18.16 -13.82
CA ILE A 642 25.12 17.75 -13.12
C ILE A 642 24.92 16.31 -12.66
N ILE A 643 25.72 15.40 -13.22
CA ILE A 643 25.69 13.96 -12.95
C ILE A 643 26.85 13.63 -12.01
N MET A 644 26.53 13.06 -10.84
CA MET A 644 27.50 12.82 -9.77
C MET A 644 27.38 11.37 -9.26
N PRO A 645 28.44 10.53 -9.38
CA PRO A 645 28.43 9.16 -8.84
C PRO A 645 28.15 9.12 -7.34
N GLY A 646 27.49 8.07 -6.84
CA GLY A 646 27.29 7.86 -5.40
C GLY A 646 28.59 7.79 -4.58
N THR A 647 29.72 7.44 -5.20
CA THR A 647 31.07 7.47 -4.59
C THR A 647 31.70 8.87 -4.56
N THR A 648 31.15 9.82 -5.31
CA THR A 648 31.47 11.26 -5.24
C THR A 648 30.59 11.95 -4.20
N VAL A 649 29.31 11.58 -4.09
CA VAL A 649 28.37 12.10 -3.07
C VAL A 649 28.95 12.00 -1.66
N ARG A 650 29.46 10.81 -1.31
CA ARG A 650 30.12 10.48 -0.02
C ARG A 650 31.41 11.27 0.29
N LYS A 651 31.86 12.13 -0.63
CA LYS A 651 33.03 13.03 -0.46
C LYS A 651 32.65 14.51 -0.37
N TYR A 652 31.37 14.83 -0.64
CA TYR A 652 30.79 16.17 -0.50
C TYR A 652 29.97 16.32 0.79
N ALA A 653 29.36 15.24 1.25
CA ALA A 653 28.63 15.15 2.50
C ALA A 653 28.92 13.81 3.17
N GLN A 654 28.97 13.80 4.51
CA GLN A 654 29.18 12.60 5.31
C GLN A 654 27.83 11.97 5.67
N TYR A 655 27.73 10.66 5.49
CA TYR A 655 26.57 9.86 5.88
C TYR A 655 27.05 8.74 6.79
N ASN A 656 26.28 8.42 7.83
CA ASN A 656 26.37 7.11 8.47
C ASN A 656 25.53 6.14 7.62
N GLU A 657 26.20 5.21 6.95
CA GLU A 657 25.56 4.18 6.14
C GLU A 657 25.58 2.88 6.93
N MET A 658 24.43 2.56 7.51
CA MET A 658 24.21 1.41 8.38
C MET A 658 22.84 0.86 8.02
N SER A 659 22.78 -0.38 7.56
CA SER A 659 21.51 -1.01 7.20
C SER A 659 20.58 -1.09 8.41
N TYR A 660 19.27 -1.21 8.17
CA TYR A 660 18.36 -1.55 9.26
C TYR A 660 18.78 -2.88 9.91
N SER A 661 19.23 -3.84 9.10
CA SER A 661 19.63 -5.18 9.53
C SER A 661 20.78 -5.15 10.54
N ASP A 662 21.86 -4.45 10.21
CA ASP A 662 23.04 -4.26 11.06
C ASP A 662 22.69 -3.50 12.35
N PHE A 663 21.91 -2.42 12.21
CA PHE A 663 21.45 -1.65 13.37
C PHE A 663 20.65 -2.51 14.35
N ALA A 664 19.70 -3.30 13.83
CA ALA A 664 18.81 -4.10 14.64
C ALA A 664 19.56 -5.23 15.36
N ILE A 665 20.51 -5.90 14.68
CA ILE A 665 21.40 -6.90 15.28
C ILE A 665 22.28 -6.26 16.37
N GLN A 666 22.97 -5.15 16.06
CA GLN A 666 23.88 -4.51 17.00
C GLN A 666 23.15 -3.97 18.23
N LYS A 667 21.97 -3.35 18.05
CA LYS A 667 21.13 -2.86 19.15
C LYS A 667 20.62 -3.99 20.04
N ALA A 668 20.16 -5.11 19.46
CA ALA A 668 19.74 -6.27 20.24
C ALA A 668 20.90 -6.86 21.05
N ALA A 669 22.10 -7.00 20.45
CA ALA A 669 23.30 -7.44 21.15
C ALA A 669 23.71 -6.50 22.30
N THR A 670 23.73 -5.18 22.06
CA THR A 670 24.03 -4.17 23.09
C THR A 670 23.03 -4.21 24.27
N LEU A 671 21.75 -4.46 24.00
CA LEU A 671 20.69 -4.53 25.01
C LEU A 671 20.50 -5.93 25.61
N SER A 672 21.29 -6.94 25.20
CA SER A 672 21.09 -8.36 25.56
C SER A 672 19.67 -8.87 25.29
N GLN A 673 19.05 -8.41 24.20
CA GLN A 673 17.72 -8.80 23.75
C GLN A 673 17.81 -9.97 22.75
N THR A 674 16.70 -10.70 22.58
CA THR A 674 16.55 -11.66 21.48
C THR A 674 16.72 -10.96 20.13
N ARG A 675 17.20 -11.70 19.13
CA ARG A 675 17.28 -11.23 17.74
C ARG A 675 15.95 -10.59 17.31
N PRO A 676 15.94 -9.44 16.62
CA PRO A 676 14.73 -8.88 16.03
C PRO A 676 14.29 -9.70 14.81
N ALA A 677 13.16 -9.36 14.21
CA ALA A 677 12.92 -9.78 12.82
C ALA A 677 13.92 -9.05 11.91
N LEU A 678 14.27 -9.65 10.77
CA LEU A 678 15.08 -9.04 9.72
C LEU A 678 14.41 -9.21 8.34
N PRO A 679 14.70 -8.36 7.34
CA PRO A 679 14.22 -8.56 5.97
C PRO A 679 14.52 -9.97 5.42
N ALA A 680 15.68 -10.51 5.81
CA ALA A 680 16.17 -11.85 5.55
C ALA A 680 15.26 -13.01 6.05
N ASP A 681 14.35 -12.74 6.98
CA ASP A 681 13.43 -13.74 7.53
C ASP A 681 12.29 -14.03 6.56
N ALA A 682 11.93 -15.30 6.41
CA ALA A 682 10.75 -15.71 5.67
C ALA A 682 9.46 -15.46 6.48
N LYS A 683 8.36 -15.29 5.76
CA LYS A 683 7.14 -14.65 6.23
C LYS A 683 6.09 -15.65 6.72
N THR A 684 4.97 -15.15 7.25
CA THR A 684 3.88 -16.00 7.76
C THR A 684 2.75 -16.14 6.74
N LEU A 685 2.34 -17.37 6.44
CA LEU A 685 1.08 -17.66 5.76
C LEU A 685 0.02 -17.91 6.83
N ASN A 686 -1.10 -17.20 6.80
CA ASN A 686 -2.23 -17.45 7.68
C ASN A 686 -3.42 -17.95 6.87
N LEU A 687 -4.01 -19.06 7.30
CA LEU A 687 -5.24 -19.64 6.77
C LEU A 687 -6.30 -19.52 7.86
N LEU A 688 -7.05 -18.41 7.85
CA LEU A 688 -8.21 -18.20 8.70
C LEU A 688 -9.43 -18.74 7.94
N LEU A 689 -9.94 -19.88 8.37
CA LEU A 689 -10.91 -20.65 7.58
C LEU A 689 -12.28 -20.65 8.25
N ALA A 690 -13.31 -20.28 7.49
CA ALA A 690 -14.69 -20.27 7.96
C ALA A 690 -15.41 -21.59 7.63
N ALA A 691 -16.40 -21.95 8.45
CA ALA A 691 -17.26 -23.10 8.14
C ALA A 691 -18.13 -22.81 6.89
N GLY A 692 -18.36 -23.83 6.07
CA GLY A 692 -19.24 -23.76 4.89
C GLY A 692 -18.77 -24.54 3.66
N ALA A 693 -17.45 -24.76 3.54
CA ALA A 693 -16.89 -25.66 2.52
C ALA A 693 -16.73 -27.09 3.06
N SER A 694 -16.91 -28.09 2.18
CA SER A 694 -16.59 -29.50 2.51
C SER A 694 -15.09 -29.75 2.65
N GLU A 695 -14.27 -28.94 1.99
CA GLU A 695 -12.82 -28.90 2.09
C GLU A 695 -12.38 -27.43 1.96
N ALA A 696 -11.85 -26.87 3.05
CA ALA A 696 -11.60 -25.43 3.17
C ALA A 696 -10.26 -24.99 2.53
N LEU A 697 -9.38 -25.94 2.19
CA LEU A 697 -8.13 -25.72 1.48
C LEU A 697 -7.91 -26.82 0.45
N THR A 698 -7.55 -26.44 -0.77
CA THR A 698 -6.96 -27.33 -1.79
C THR A 698 -5.80 -26.59 -2.44
N PHE A 699 -4.59 -27.16 -2.47
CA PHE A 699 -3.39 -26.40 -2.86
C PHE A 699 -2.42 -27.20 -3.73
N ALA A 700 -2.59 -27.07 -5.05
CA ALA A 700 -1.66 -27.56 -6.07
C ALA A 700 -0.68 -26.47 -6.57
N GLY A 701 -0.61 -25.33 -5.89
CA GLY A 701 0.32 -24.24 -6.17
C GLY A 701 1.73 -24.47 -5.59
N THR A 702 2.55 -23.43 -5.58
CA THR A 702 3.87 -23.41 -4.90
C THR A 702 3.86 -22.38 -3.77
N ALA A 703 4.36 -22.75 -2.59
CA ALA A 703 4.58 -21.83 -1.48
C ALA A 703 6.07 -21.77 -1.11
N LEU A 704 6.61 -20.55 -1.00
CA LEU A 704 8.05 -20.32 -0.78
C LEU A 704 8.30 -19.76 0.63
N PHE A 705 8.76 -20.61 1.54
CA PHE A 705 9.08 -20.26 2.94
C PHE A 705 10.59 -20.19 3.25
N GLN A 706 11.43 -20.08 2.22
CA GLN A 706 12.89 -20.10 2.39
C GLN A 706 13.42 -18.73 2.85
N PRO A 707 14.28 -18.68 3.89
CA PRO A 707 14.95 -17.45 4.29
C PRO A 707 16.09 -17.07 3.35
N ALA A 708 16.58 -15.84 3.47
CA ALA A 708 17.89 -15.46 2.97
C ALA A 708 19.00 -15.89 3.95
N GLU A 709 20.26 -15.64 3.62
CA GLU A 709 21.40 -15.92 4.51
C GLU A 709 21.24 -15.20 5.86
N GLY A 710 21.46 -15.91 6.97
CA GLY A 710 21.23 -15.42 8.33
C GLY A 710 19.75 -15.25 8.73
N GLY A 711 18.81 -15.60 7.86
CA GLY A 711 17.36 -15.47 8.07
C GLY A 711 16.68 -16.68 8.72
N ILE A 712 15.46 -16.46 9.21
CA ILE A 712 14.59 -17.42 9.89
C ILE A 712 13.56 -18.02 8.91
N GLY A 713 13.32 -19.33 9.00
CA GLY A 713 12.41 -20.06 8.11
C GLY A 713 10.93 -19.66 8.26
N GLY A 714 10.18 -19.75 7.17
CA GLY A 714 8.78 -19.30 7.14
C GLY A 714 7.82 -20.26 7.85
N THR A 715 6.67 -19.72 8.27
CA THR A 715 5.65 -20.42 9.05
C THR A 715 4.30 -20.39 8.35
N ALA A 716 3.56 -21.49 8.35
CA ALA A 716 2.13 -21.49 8.01
C ALA A 716 1.28 -21.72 9.27
N THR A 717 0.20 -20.96 9.38
CA THR A 717 -0.81 -21.08 10.44
C THR A 717 -2.15 -21.47 9.83
N VAL A 718 -2.91 -22.29 10.55
CA VAL A 718 -4.29 -22.66 10.27
C VAL A 718 -5.09 -22.37 11.52
N ASP A 719 -6.14 -21.58 11.41
CA ASP A 719 -7.09 -21.34 12.49
C ASP A 719 -8.49 -21.15 11.90
N VAL A 720 -9.51 -21.13 12.75
CA VAL A 720 -10.89 -20.92 12.33
C VAL A 720 -11.30 -19.46 12.45
N THR A 721 -12.41 -19.08 11.80
CA THR A 721 -12.98 -17.73 11.90
C THR A 721 -14.49 -17.76 11.64
N SER A 722 -15.22 -16.76 12.15
CA SER A 722 -16.69 -16.70 12.12
C SER A 722 -17.20 -15.27 12.22
N ALA A 723 -18.28 -14.95 11.48
CA ALA A 723 -18.91 -13.63 11.51
C ALA A 723 -19.77 -13.37 12.77
N ASP A 724 -20.15 -14.43 13.48
CA ASP A 724 -21.06 -14.41 14.63
C ASP A 724 -20.35 -14.63 15.99
N GLY A 725 -19.02 -14.83 15.97
CA GLY A 725 -18.23 -15.10 17.17
C GLY A 725 -18.27 -16.56 17.64
N THR A 726 -18.87 -17.48 16.87
CA THR A 726 -18.77 -18.93 17.14
C THR A 726 -17.35 -19.45 16.96
N ARG A 727 -17.05 -20.59 17.59
CA ARG A 727 -15.72 -21.22 17.58
C ARG A 727 -15.80 -22.61 16.95
N PRO A 728 -15.97 -22.70 15.61
CA PRO A 728 -16.21 -23.98 14.95
C PRO A 728 -15.05 -24.96 15.18
N PRO A 729 -15.33 -26.26 15.32
CA PRO A 729 -14.30 -27.27 15.48
C PRO A 729 -13.49 -27.42 14.18
N LEU A 730 -12.20 -27.68 14.32
CA LEU A 730 -11.27 -27.93 13.21
C LEU A 730 -11.02 -29.44 13.08
N GLU A 731 -11.12 -29.99 11.88
CA GLU A 731 -10.61 -31.32 11.58
C GLU A 731 -9.49 -31.32 10.54
N ILE A 732 -8.48 -32.15 10.81
CA ILE A 732 -7.39 -32.47 9.92
C ILE A 732 -7.57 -33.92 9.47
N PHE A 733 -7.86 -34.14 8.19
CA PHE A 733 -8.21 -35.45 7.63
C PHE A 733 -7.22 -35.95 6.56
N GLY A 734 -7.22 -37.24 6.24
CA GLY A 734 -6.39 -37.83 5.19
C GLY A 734 -7.09 -37.93 3.83
N ALA A 735 -7.93 -38.95 3.66
CA ALA A 735 -8.54 -39.31 2.38
C ALA A 735 -9.86 -38.56 2.10
N ALA A 736 -10.69 -38.33 3.11
CA ALA A 736 -11.96 -37.60 3.00
C ALA A 736 -12.32 -36.93 4.33
N PRO A 737 -13.06 -35.80 4.30
CA PRO A 737 -13.60 -35.18 5.51
C PRO A 737 -14.68 -36.07 6.15
N THR A 738 -14.94 -35.86 7.44
CA THR A 738 -16.01 -36.56 8.16
C THR A 738 -17.37 -36.14 7.59
N PRO A 739 -18.23 -37.08 7.12
CA PRO A 739 -19.52 -36.73 6.54
C PRO A 739 -20.41 -35.98 7.53
N GLY A 740 -20.84 -34.77 7.17
CA GLY A 740 -21.67 -33.91 8.03
C GLY A 740 -20.92 -33.27 9.21
N PHE A 741 -19.60 -33.08 9.11
CA PHE A 741 -18.84 -32.31 10.09
C PHE A 741 -19.28 -30.83 10.09
N ASP A 742 -19.83 -30.40 11.21
CA ASP A 742 -20.25 -29.01 11.46
C ASP A 742 -19.04 -28.22 11.97
N GLY A 743 -18.22 -27.71 11.03
CA GLY A 743 -16.96 -27.05 11.34
C GLY A 743 -16.08 -26.82 10.10
N VAL A 744 -14.76 -26.74 10.33
CA VAL A 744 -13.75 -26.49 9.29
C VAL A 744 -12.97 -27.77 8.99
N SER A 745 -12.95 -28.19 7.73
CA SER A 745 -12.30 -29.44 7.29
C SER A 745 -11.10 -29.15 6.40
N VAL A 746 -9.90 -29.58 6.82
CA VAL A 746 -8.64 -29.36 6.09
C VAL A 746 -7.90 -30.69 5.88
N ARG A 747 -7.46 -30.94 4.65
CA ARG A 747 -6.72 -32.16 4.30
C ARG A 747 -5.24 -32.04 4.64
N ALA A 748 -4.69 -33.07 5.29
CA ALA A 748 -3.31 -33.09 5.76
C ALA A 748 -2.25 -33.04 4.64
N SER A 749 -2.55 -33.55 3.44
CA SER A 749 -1.64 -33.45 2.29
C SER A 749 -1.42 -32.02 1.83
N GLU A 750 -2.45 -31.17 1.89
CA GLU A 750 -2.37 -29.79 1.41
C GLU A 750 -1.50 -28.95 2.34
N LEU A 751 -1.64 -29.16 3.67
CA LEU A 751 -0.77 -28.55 4.67
C LEU A 751 0.69 -29.01 4.55
N ASN A 752 0.92 -30.26 4.16
CA ASN A 752 2.28 -30.74 3.84
C ASN A 752 2.80 -30.12 2.53
N ALA A 753 1.95 -29.92 1.52
CA ALA A 753 2.30 -29.36 0.21
C ALA A 753 2.74 -27.88 0.29
N LEU A 754 2.33 -27.16 1.34
CA LEU A 754 2.87 -25.85 1.68
C LEU A 754 4.40 -25.87 1.95
N ASN A 755 4.97 -27.01 2.38
CA ASN A 755 6.40 -27.17 2.71
C ASN A 755 6.94 -26.09 3.68
N ALA A 756 6.10 -25.60 4.60
CA ALA A 756 6.50 -24.60 5.59
C ALA A 756 7.54 -25.14 6.59
N GLY A 757 8.42 -24.27 7.08
CA GLY A 757 9.39 -24.64 8.13
C GLY A 757 8.73 -24.97 9.47
N ARG A 758 7.48 -24.53 9.66
CA ARG A 758 6.67 -24.71 10.86
C ARG A 758 5.19 -24.69 10.48
N LEU A 759 4.42 -25.59 11.08
CA LEU A 759 2.95 -25.59 11.02
C LEU A 759 2.37 -25.29 12.41
N TRP A 760 1.48 -24.31 12.50
CA TRP A 760 0.60 -24.10 13.65
C TRP A 760 -0.85 -24.33 13.23
N ILE A 761 -1.61 -25.08 14.03
CA ILE A 761 -2.96 -25.54 13.70
C ILE A 761 -3.88 -25.29 14.90
N GLY A 762 -5.03 -24.66 14.65
CA GLY A 762 -5.95 -24.11 15.64
C GLY A 762 -5.44 -22.84 16.34
N GLY A 763 -4.45 -22.17 15.76
CA GLY A 763 -3.92 -20.95 16.36
C GLY A 763 -2.69 -20.37 15.69
N SER A 764 -2.32 -19.18 16.16
CA SER A 764 -1.20 -18.36 15.67
C SER A 764 -0.46 -17.69 16.84
N ARG A 765 0.62 -16.97 16.52
CA ARG A 765 1.38 -16.17 17.51
C ARG A 765 0.61 -14.94 17.95
N TRP A 766 0.53 -14.74 19.26
CA TRP A 766 0.09 -13.49 19.89
C TRP A 766 1.26 -12.82 20.59
N LEU A 767 1.20 -11.50 20.78
CA LEU A 767 2.16 -10.73 21.56
C LEU A 767 1.58 -9.44 22.13
N ILE A 768 2.20 -8.98 23.22
CA ILE A 768 2.18 -7.58 23.65
C ILE A 768 3.64 -7.10 23.84
N GLY A 769 4.16 -6.36 22.85
CA GLY A 769 5.48 -5.72 22.93
C GLY A 769 6.69 -6.64 22.63
N VAL A 770 7.85 -6.27 23.17
CA VAL A 770 9.15 -6.93 22.94
C VAL A 770 9.44 -8.03 23.98
N SER A 771 8.57 -9.02 24.07
CA SER A 771 8.82 -10.20 24.92
C SER A 771 9.72 -11.22 24.21
N SER A 772 10.56 -11.91 24.99
CA SER A 772 11.19 -13.17 24.61
C SER A 772 10.24 -14.37 24.75
N ILE A 773 8.94 -14.13 24.91
CA ILE A 773 7.91 -15.13 25.12
C ILE A 773 7.08 -15.25 23.85
N VAL A 774 7.11 -16.42 23.23
CA VAL A 774 6.17 -16.82 22.18
C VAL A 774 4.84 -17.15 22.86
N GLU A 775 3.87 -16.26 22.72
CA GLU A 775 2.50 -16.51 23.14
C GLU A 775 1.67 -17.04 21.97
N PHE A 776 0.62 -17.79 22.29
CA PHE A 776 -0.29 -18.36 21.31
C PHE A 776 -1.72 -17.86 21.57
N ARG A 777 -2.50 -17.67 20.51
CA ARG A 777 -3.96 -17.59 20.56
C ARG A 777 -4.55 -18.46 19.47
N GLY A 778 -5.76 -18.94 19.72
CA GLY A 778 -6.54 -19.72 18.77
C GLY A 778 -8.00 -19.33 18.83
N ASN A 779 -8.72 -19.56 17.74
CA ASN A 779 -10.16 -19.40 17.67
C ASN A 779 -10.91 -20.74 17.78
N THR A 780 -10.23 -21.88 17.56
CA THR A 780 -10.87 -23.21 17.67
C THR A 780 -10.65 -23.85 19.04
N GLU A 781 -11.75 -24.31 19.64
CA GLU A 781 -11.73 -25.04 20.91
C GLU A 781 -11.50 -26.54 20.73
N ILE A 782 -11.67 -27.08 19.52
CA ILE A 782 -11.62 -28.53 19.28
C ILE A 782 -10.86 -28.84 17.99
N ILE A 783 -9.67 -29.42 18.12
CA ILE A 783 -8.92 -30.02 17.00
C ILE A 783 -9.16 -31.52 16.97
N ASN A 784 -9.49 -32.06 15.80
CA ASN A 784 -9.53 -33.50 15.54
C ASN A 784 -8.55 -33.87 14.43
N VAL A 785 -7.58 -34.73 14.71
CA VAL A 785 -6.66 -35.31 13.71
C VAL A 785 -7.11 -36.74 13.43
N ARG A 786 -7.69 -36.97 12.25
CA ARG A 786 -8.42 -38.19 11.89
C ARG A 786 -7.51 -39.40 11.69
N ALA A 787 -8.10 -40.59 11.76
CA ALA A 787 -7.41 -41.89 11.76
C ALA A 787 -6.50 -42.19 10.55
N ASP A 788 -6.51 -41.37 9.50
CA ASP A 788 -5.66 -41.47 8.32
C ASP A 788 -4.80 -40.21 8.04
N ALA A 789 -4.97 -39.14 8.82
CA ALA A 789 -4.25 -37.89 8.63
C ALA A 789 -2.75 -38.02 8.96
N TYR A 790 -1.89 -37.45 8.11
CA TYR A 790 -0.44 -37.50 8.26
C TYR A 790 0.16 -36.11 8.06
N LEU A 791 0.56 -35.46 9.16
CA LEU A 791 1.21 -34.15 9.16
C LEU A 791 2.74 -34.27 9.25
N ARG A 792 3.44 -33.46 8.46
CA ARG A 792 4.91 -33.45 8.32
C ARG A 792 5.43 -32.02 8.13
N ALA A 793 6.31 -31.59 9.03
CA ALA A 793 7.08 -30.34 8.95
C ALA A 793 8.29 -30.45 9.91
N PRO A 794 9.28 -29.55 9.89
CA PRO A 794 10.33 -29.52 10.91
C PRO A 794 9.79 -29.33 12.34
N GLU A 795 8.63 -28.68 12.46
CA GLU A 795 7.90 -28.48 13.70
C GLU A 795 6.40 -28.28 13.46
N ILE A 796 5.58 -28.84 14.35
CA ILE A 796 4.11 -28.84 14.28
C ILE A 796 3.56 -28.55 15.68
N PHE A 797 2.69 -27.55 15.81
CA PHE A 797 1.85 -27.34 16.99
C PHE A 797 0.38 -27.53 16.63
N LEU A 798 -0.34 -28.28 17.48
CA LEU A 798 -1.78 -28.26 17.58
C LEU A 798 -2.15 -27.44 18.83
N ILE A 799 -3.02 -26.45 18.69
CA ILE A 799 -3.39 -25.47 19.72
C ILE A 799 -4.91 -25.45 19.82
N ALA A 800 -5.48 -25.88 20.94
CA ALA A 800 -6.91 -25.72 21.23
C ALA A 800 -7.03 -24.80 22.45
N ALA A 801 -7.42 -23.55 22.18
CA ALA A 801 -7.23 -22.43 23.09
C ALA A 801 -8.44 -21.50 23.10
N ASP A 802 -8.56 -20.72 24.17
CA ASP A 802 -9.51 -19.60 24.24
C ASP A 802 -8.89 -18.33 23.62
N TYR A 803 -9.72 -17.54 22.95
CA TYR A 803 -9.38 -16.21 22.43
C TYR A 803 -9.12 -15.18 23.55
N ASN A 804 -9.77 -15.36 24.72
CA ASN A 804 -9.72 -14.45 25.87
C ASN A 804 -9.09 -15.13 27.11
N PRO A 805 -7.92 -14.68 27.59
CA PRO A 805 -7.27 -15.25 28.79
C PRO A 805 -7.93 -14.86 30.13
N TYR A 806 -9.06 -14.13 30.11
CA TYR A 806 -9.75 -13.61 31.29
C TYR A 806 -11.10 -14.26 31.60
N ASP A 807 -11.64 -15.12 30.72
CA ASP A 807 -12.92 -15.82 30.95
C ASP A 807 -12.73 -17.14 31.72
N ASP A 808 -13.74 -17.55 32.48
CA ASP A 808 -13.70 -18.80 33.28
C ASP A 808 -13.81 -20.04 32.37
N VAL A 809 -12.93 -21.02 32.60
CA VAL A 809 -12.41 -21.87 31.50
C VAL A 809 -13.22 -23.16 31.25
N ASP A 810 -13.84 -23.27 30.08
CA ASP A 810 -14.14 -24.56 29.45
C ASP A 810 -12.93 -24.98 28.59
N GLY A 811 -12.23 -26.04 29.00
CA GLY A 811 -10.92 -26.38 28.44
C GLY A 811 -10.98 -26.98 27.03
N GLY A 812 -10.27 -26.35 26.09
CA GLY A 812 -10.11 -26.81 24.71
C GLY A 812 -9.60 -28.26 24.58
N ARG A 813 -9.84 -28.88 23.42
CA ARG A 813 -9.70 -30.33 23.22
C ARG A 813 -8.89 -30.66 21.97
N ILE A 814 -7.96 -31.61 22.10
CA ILE A 814 -7.18 -32.14 20.97
C ILE A 814 -7.37 -33.66 20.93
N ASN A 815 -8.04 -34.14 19.89
CA ASN A 815 -8.27 -35.57 19.63
C ASN A 815 -7.34 -36.03 18.50
N ILE A 816 -6.49 -37.03 18.76
CA ILE A 816 -5.64 -37.68 17.75
C ILE A 816 -6.07 -39.15 17.66
N GLU A 817 -6.64 -39.53 16.52
CA GLU A 817 -7.29 -40.82 16.32
C GLU A 817 -6.32 -41.97 15.97
N ALA A 818 -6.83 -43.20 16.07
CA ALA A 818 -6.05 -44.43 15.93
C ALA A 818 -5.65 -44.74 14.47
N GLY A 819 -4.53 -44.14 14.06
CA GLY A 819 -3.90 -44.34 12.76
C GLY A 819 -3.26 -43.06 12.21
N ALA A 820 -3.67 -41.91 12.75
CA ALA A 820 -3.08 -40.59 12.55
C ALA A 820 -1.55 -40.58 12.77
N ARG A 821 -0.87 -39.60 12.19
CA ARG A 821 0.60 -39.43 12.31
C ARG A 821 1.01 -37.97 12.35
N ILE A 822 1.97 -37.67 13.22
CA ILE A 822 2.64 -36.37 13.31
C ILE A 822 4.15 -36.67 13.41
N GLU A 823 4.92 -36.33 12.38
CA GLU A 823 6.32 -36.73 12.25
C GLU A 823 7.20 -35.59 11.76
N THR A 824 8.17 -35.18 12.60
CA THR A 824 9.17 -34.16 12.24
C THR A 824 10.49 -34.78 11.77
N ILE A 825 10.71 -36.07 12.01
CA ILE A 825 11.98 -36.75 11.71
C ILE A 825 12.33 -36.63 10.21
N GLY A 826 13.54 -36.13 9.95
CA GLY A 826 14.08 -35.93 8.61
C GLY A 826 13.61 -34.66 7.88
N MET A 827 12.76 -33.83 8.50
CA MET A 827 12.20 -32.64 7.84
C MET A 827 13.11 -31.40 7.88
N GLY A 828 14.10 -31.34 8.78
CA GLY A 828 15.02 -30.20 8.93
C GLY A 828 14.99 -29.58 10.34
N LYS A 829 15.46 -28.34 10.49
CA LYS A 829 15.33 -27.56 11.73
C LYS A 829 14.04 -26.71 11.72
N PRO A 830 13.43 -26.42 12.88
CA PRO A 830 12.42 -25.36 12.97
C PRO A 830 13.00 -23.98 12.63
N PRO A 831 12.16 -22.96 12.39
CA PRO A 831 12.58 -21.58 12.14
C PRO A 831 13.45 -20.97 13.25
N PHE A 832 13.06 -21.23 14.49
CA PHE A 832 13.73 -20.80 15.72
C PHE A 832 13.29 -21.74 16.85
N ASP A 833 14.08 -21.85 17.92
CA ASP A 833 13.72 -22.61 19.11
C ASP A 833 14.16 -21.90 20.41
N SER A 834 14.02 -22.54 21.57
CA SER A 834 14.37 -21.93 22.86
C SER A 834 15.89 -21.77 23.11
N SER A 835 16.76 -22.20 22.18
CA SER A 835 18.18 -21.83 22.16
C SER A 835 18.41 -20.42 21.59
N ASP A 836 17.47 -19.86 20.83
CA ASP A 836 17.48 -18.47 20.34
C ASP A 836 17.08 -17.44 21.43
N GLY A 837 17.09 -17.85 22.71
CA GLY A 837 16.70 -17.03 23.85
C GLY A 837 15.19 -16.94 24.10
N LEU A 838 14.40 -17.76 23.40
CA LEU A 838 12.93 -17.75 23.46
C LEU A 838 12.36 -18.71 24.51
N LEU A 839 11.25 -18.30 25.14
CA LEU A 839 10.39 -19.15 25.97
C LEU A 839 9.00 -19.22 25.33
N TYR A 840 8.24 -20.28 25.62
CA TYR A 840 6.90 -20.47 25.08
C TYR A 840 5.86 -20.42 26.22
N SER A 841 4.75 -19.70 26.05
CA SER A 841 3.61 -19.85 26.96
C SER A 841 2.77 -21.07 26.57
N SER A 842 1.87 -21.51 27.46
CA SER A 842 0.82 -22.48 27.12
C SER A 842 -0.53 -21.78 27.17
N PRO A 843 -1.32 -21.78 26.08
CA PRO A 843 -2.60 -21.08 26.01
C PRO A 843 -3.77 -21.92 26.56
N GLY A 844 -3.51 -23.12 27.08
CA GLY A 844 -4.53 -24.10 27.45
C GLY A 844 -4.11 -25.49 27.00
N THR A 845 -4.79 -26.04 25.99
CA THR A 845 -4.55 -27.39 25.48
C THR A 845 -3.66 -27.35 24.24
N MET A 846 -2.53 -28.07 24.27
CA MET A 846 -1.52 -27.98 23.21
C MET A 846 -0.78 -29.30 23.02
N VAL A 847 -0.48 -29.65 21.76
CA VAL A 847 0.45 -30.72 21.37
C VAL A 847 1.53 -30.13 20.46
N ALA A 848 2.76 -30.06 20.94
CA ALA A 848 3.92 -29.59 20.18
C ALA A 848 4.85 -30.76 19.83
N VAL A 849 5.27 -30.85 18.57
CA VAL A 849 6.23 -31.84 18.06
C VAL A 849 7.27 -31.09 17.24
N SER A 850 8.56 -31.22 17.58
CA SER A 850 9.63 -30.39 17.03
C SER A 850 10.94 -31.15 16.87
N ASN A 851 11.78 -30.71 15.93
CA ASN A 851 13.20 -31.07 15.87
C ASN A 851 14.11 -30.13 16.68
N GLY A 852 13.58 -29.05 17.27
CA GLY A 852 14.28 -28.10 18.13
C GLY A 852 14.03 -28.30 19.63
N TRP A 853 14.60 -27.42 20.44
CA TRP A 853 14.43 -27.37 21.89
C TRP A 853 13.29 -26.42 22.30
N LEU A 854 12.34 -26.88 23.11
CA LEU A 854 11.19 -26.07 23.55
C LEU A 854 11.13 -25.96 25.09
N ASN A 855 11.40 -24.75 25.61
CA ASN A 855 11.22 -24.39 27.01
C ASN A 855 9.85 -23.69 27.19
N PHE A 856 8.92 -24.35 27.88
CA PHE A 856 7.62 -23.76 28.23
C PHE A 856 7.62 -23.13 29.63
N LEU A 857 6.93 -22.01 29.75
CA LEU A 857 6.53 -21.43 31.03
C LEU A 857 5.46 -22.32 31.72
N PRO A 858 5.31 -22.24 33.05
CA PRO A 858 4.16 -22.82 33.74
C PRO A 858 2.84 -22.24 33.19
N PRO A 859 1.75 -23.03 33.07
CA PRO A 859 0.45 -22.51 32.67
C PRO A 859 -0.07 -21.53 33.73
N GLY A 860 -0.55 -20.36 33.29
CA GLY A 860 -1.01 -19.29 34.19
C GLY A 860 -2.33 -19.58 34.88
N ASN A 861 -3.29 -20.17 34.16
CA ASN A 861 -4.63 -20.50 34.64
C ASN A 861 -4.86 -22.02 34.58
N GLY A 862 -5.57 -22.58 35.56
CA GLY A 862 -5.84 -24.01 35.71
C GLY A 862 -7.04 -24.52 34.90
N GLY A 863 -6.96 -24.46 33.57
CA GLY A 863 -8.05 -24.88 32.67
C GLY A 863 -8.31 -26.40 32.61
N THR A 864 -9.55 -26.78 32.28
CA THR A 864 -10.08 -28.16 32.23
C THR A 864 -9.76 -28.92 30.92
N GLY A 865 -8.62 -28.61 30.30
CA GLY A 865 -8.25 -29.05 28.95
C GLY A 865 -8.10 -30.57 28.75
N GLY A 866 -8.40 -31.06 27.54
CA GLY A 866 -8.43 -32.48 27.22
C GLY A 866 -7.59 -32.89 26.00
N ILE A 867 -6.60 -33.76 26.18
CA ILE A 867 -5.83 -34.37 25.08
C ILE A 867 -6.15 -35.87 25.02
N THR A 868 -6.72 -36.33 23.91
CA THR A 868 -7.02 -37.75 23.65
C THR A 868 -6.09 -38.28 22.56
N ILE A 869 -5.26 -39.27 22.87
CA ILE A 869 -4.35 -39.92 21.89
C ILE A 869 -4.67 -41.41 21.81
N ALA A 870 -5.43 -41.80 20.79
CA ALA A 870 -5.86 -43.18 20.60
C ALA A 870 -4.80 -43.98 19.84
N LEU A 871 -4.02 -44.82 20.55
CA LEU A 871 -3.13 -45.88 20.03
C LEU A 871 -2.43 -45.56 18.67
N VAL A 872 -1.80 -44.39 18.62
CA VAL A 872 -1.16 -43.81 17.43
C VAL A 872 0.06 -44.63 16.98
N ARG A 873 0.22 -44.87 15.67
CA ARG A 873 1.35 -45.64 15.12
C ARG A 873 2.70 -44.91 15.21
N ALA A 874 2.69 -43.58 15.20
CA ALA A 874 3.87 -42.73 15.42
C ALA A 874 3.49 -41.27 15.72
N VAL A 875 3.86 -40.77 16.91
CA VAL A 875 4.32 -39.39 17.09
C VAL A 875 5.83 -39.47 17.27
N ARG A 876 6.60 -38.66 16.53
CA ARG A 876 8.05 -38.84 16.41
C ARG A 876 8.81 -37.52 16.27
N ALA A 877 9.72 -37.33 17.22
CA ALA A 877 10.72 -36.26 17.29
C ALA A 877 12.07 -36.85 17.77
N PRO A 878 13.21 -36.18 17.54
CA PRO A 878 14.47 -36.51 18.20
C PRO A 878 14.39 -36.31 19.73
N ALA A 879 15.16 -37.07 20.50
CA ALA A 879 15.03 -37.10 21.96
C ALA A 879 15.71 -35.89 22.65
N THR A 880 14.90 -35.02 23.25
CA THR A 880 15.32 -33.89 24.11
C THR A 880 14.91 -34.09 25.57
N HIS A 881 15.40 -33.23 26.49
CA HIS A 881 15.63 -33.67 27.89
C HIS A 881 15.26 -32.64 28.98
N ALA A 882 13.97 -32.30 29.12
CA ALA A 882 13.45 -31.43 30.20
C ALA A 882 12.35 -32.13 31.06
N SER A 883 11.84 -31.42 32.08
CA SER A 883 10.98 -31.97 33.15
C SER A 883 9.90 -30.99 33.65
N SER A 884 8.62 -31.27 33.35
CA SER A 884 7.41 -30.77 34.03
C SER A 884 6.17 -31.49 33.45
N PRO A 885 4.98 -31.45 34.09
CA PRO A 885 3.83 -32.26 33.68
C PRO A 885 3.08 -31.70 32.45
N MET A 886 3.67 -31.87 31.26
CA MET A 886 2.98 -31.82 29.97
C MET A 886 3.36 -33.04 29.11
N ALA A 887 2.55 -33.38 28.11
CA ALA A 887 2.68 -34.60 27.33
C ALA A 887 3.79 -34.55 26.25
N GLN A 888 5.04 -34.26 26.63
CA GLN A 888 6.19 -34.41 25.75
C GLN A 888 6.45 -35.90 25.43
N LEU A 889 6.09 -36.32 24.22
CA LEU A 889 6.18 -37.70 23.75
C LEU A 889 7.61 -38.14 23.44
N ARG A 890 8.31 -38.67 24.45
CA ARG A 890 9.59 -39.36 24.28
C ARG A 890 9.41 -40.72 23.59
N SER A 891 10.38 -41.12 22.77
CA SER A 891 10.39 -42.40 22.07
C SER A 891 10.51 -43.59 23.03
N LEU A 892 9.47 -44.42 23.13
CA LEU A 892 9.51 -45.70 23.86
C LEU A 892 9.75 -46.89 22.92
N PRO A 893 10.59 -47.87 23.29
CA PRO A 893 10.66 -49.16 22.60
C PRO A 893 9.33 -49.93 22.67
N ARG A 894 9.08 -50.83 21.72
CA ARG A 894 7.85 -51.65 21.65
C ARG A 894 7.54 -52.40 22.96
N ALA A 895 6.47 -52.00 23.64
CA ALA A 895 5.79 -52.78 24.68
C ALA A 895 4.28 -52.89 24.35
N LYS A 896 3.58 -53.83 24.99
CA LYS A 896 2.18 -54.14 24.68
C LYS A 896 1.18 -53.16 25.31
N SER A 897 -0.03 -53.18 24.76
CA SER A 897 -1.20 -52.34 25.07
C SER A 897 -1.49 -52.09 26.56
N ASN A 898 -1.82 -50.83 26.87
CA ASN A 898 -3.06 -50.48 27.58
C ASN A 898 -3.42 -49.01 27.29
N SER A 899 -4.72 -48.69 27.30
CA SER A 899 -5.24 -47.34 27.08
C SER A 899 -5.24 -46.52 28.37
N ALA A 900 -4.63 -45.33 28.34
CA ALA A 900 -4.63 -44.41 29.48
C ALA A 900 -5.69 -43.31 29.30
N ARG A 901 -6.62 -43.18 30.26
CA ARG A 901 -7.33 -41.94 30.54
C ARG A 901 -6.64 -41.25 31.71
N ILE A 902 -6.40 -39.95 31.60
CA ILE A 902 -6.01 -39.09 32.72
C ILE A 902 -7.23 -38.20 33.03
N SER A 903 -7.69 -38.21 34.27
CA SER A 903 -8.83 -37.42 34.73
C SER A 903 -8.55 -36.85 36.11
N GLY A 904 -8.45 -35.52 36.22
CA GLY A 904 -8.28 -34.84 37.50
C GLY A 904 -9.53 -34.97 38.37
N TRP A 905 -9.33 -35.24 39.66
CA TRP A 905 -10.38 -35.18 40.69
C TRP A 905 -9.85 -34.35 41.86
N GLY A 906 -10.53 -33.25 42.17
CA GLY A 906 -10.20 -32.41 43.32
C GLY A 906 -11.30 -32.44 44.39
N ARG A 907 -10.91 -32.62 45.65
CA ARG A 907 -11.60 -32.03 46.83
C ARG A 907 -10.73 -32.14 48.09
N ASN A 908 -10.89 -31.16 48.96
CA ASN A 908 -10.04 -30.97 50.15
C ASN A 908 -10.30 -32.01 51.25
N THR A 909 -9.26 -32.37 52.00
CA THR A 909 -9.37 -32.45 53.48
C THR A 909 -8.00 -32.34 54.14
N CYS A 910 -7.80 -31.28 54.93
CA CYS A 910 -6.60 -31.12 55.75
C CYS A 910 -6.82 -31.78 57.13
N ARG A 911 -5.93 -32.68 57.54
CA ARG A 911 -5.81 -33.12 58.94
C ARG A 911 -4.35 -33.28 59.35
N SER A 912 -3.97 -32.60 60.42
CA SER A 912 -2.66 -32.65 61.04
C SER A 912 -2.51 -33.85 61.98
N ARG A 913 -1.29 -34.38 62.08
CA ARG A 913 -0.80 -35.11 63.26
C ARG A 913 0.72 -34.96 63.38
N CYS A 914 1.15 -34.29 64.44
CA CYS A 914 2.57 -34.19 64.79
C CYS A 914 3.05 -35.48 65.45
N LEU A 915 4.31 -35.83 65.28
CA LEU A 915 5.06 -36.58 66.29
C LEU A 915 6.54 -36.16 66.36
N ARG A 916 7.09 -36.32 67.56
CA ARG A 916 8.44 -35.99 68.04
C ARG A 916 9.45 -37.07 67.60
N SER A 917 10.79 -36.94 67.65
CA SER A 917 11.77 -35.86 67.90
C SER A 917 13.20 -36.44 67.72
N ILE A 918 14.28 -35.77 68.21
CA ILE A 918 15.72 -36.18 68.28
C ILE A 918 16.50 -35.84 67.00
N SER A 919 17.76 -35.36 67.03
CA SER A 919 18.55 -34.55 68.00
C SER A 919 19.78 -33.97 67.26
N VAL A 920 20.58 -33.08 67.86
CA VAL A 920 21.47 -32.14 67.12
C VAL A 920 22.85 -31.90 67.76
N ARG A 921 23.85 -31.64 66.88
CA ARG A 921 25.21 -31.02 67.00
C ARG A 921 26.45 -31.95 66.80
N PRO A 922 27.56 -31.44 66.18
CA PRO A 922 28.62 -32.22 65.51
C PRO A 922 29.97 -32.19 66.29
N PRO A 923 31.17 -31.67 65.87
CA PRO A 923 31.52 -30.63 64.87
C PRO A 923 32.82 -30.87 64.00
N ARG A 924 33.25 -29.83 63.26
CA ARG A 924 34.64 -29.40 62.91
C ARG A 924 35.39 -29.87 61.63
N TRP A 925 35.62 -28.86 60.76
CA TRP A 925 36.78 -28.54 59.89
C TRP A 925 37.04 -29.25 58.53
N LEU A 926 37.70 -28.45 57.66
CA LEU A 926 38.34 -28.72 56.36
C LEU A 926 37.46 -28.87 55.10
N MET A 927 37.51 -27.82 54.27
CA MET A 927 37.42 -27.83 52.79
C MET A 927 38.75 -28.35 52.18
N PRO A 928 38.87 -28.71 50.88
CA PRO A 928 38.01 -28.29 49.74
C PRO A 928 37.58 -29.42 48.76
N THR A 929 37.00 -28.97 47.62
CA THR A 929 36.64 -29.67 46.36
C THR A 929 35.31 -30.45 46.29
N PHE A 930 34.86 -30.63 45.03
CA PHE A 930 33.56 -31.15 44.54
C PHE A 930 33.09 -32.45 45.23
N PRO A 931 31.76 -32.67 45.37
CA PRO A 931 31.05 -33.44 44.33
C PRO A 931 29.62 -32.90 44.02
N PRO A 932 28.50 -33.67 43.83
CA PRO A 932 27.65 -33.46 42.65
C PRO A 932 26.20 -33.05 42.98
N ALA A 933 25.36 -32.96 41.95
CA ALA A 933 23.93 -32.73 42.09
C ALA A 933 23.24 -33.82 42.92
N PHE A 934 22.45 -33.41 43.91
CA PHE A 934 21.41 -34.24 44.52
C PHE A 934 20.04 -33.65 44.22
N CYS A 935 19.15 -34.49 43.70
CA CYS A 935 17.79 -34.08 43.35
C CYS A 935 16.92 -33.97 44.62
N SER A 936 16.26 -32.82 44.81
CA SER A 936 15.27 -32.62 45.87
C SER A 936 13.93 -32.19 45.27
N ILE A 937 13.13 -33.17 44.82
CA ILE A 937 11.74 -32.93 44.43
C ILE A 937 10.92 -32.67 45.69
N ARG A 938 10.36 -31.45 45.81
CA ARG A 938 9.11 -31.22 46.53
C ARG A 938 7.99 -31.14 45.51
N VAL A 939 7.02 -32.03 45.62
CA VAL A 939 5.74 -31.92 44.90
C VAL A 939 4.78 -31.08 45.75
N CYS A 940 4.14 -30.12 45.10
CA CYS A 940 2.79 -29.66 45.42
C CYS A 940 1.95 -29.91 44.16
#